data_AF-A0A3R7SJ71-F1
#
_entry.id   AF-A0A3R7SJ71-F1
#
_cell.length_a   1.000
_cell.length_b   1.000
_cell.length_c   1.000
_cell.angle_alpha   90.00
_cell.angle_beta   90.00
_cell.angle_gamma   90.00
#
_symmetry.space_group_name_H-M   'P 1'
#
loop_
_entity.id
_entity.type
_entity.pdbx_description
1 polymer ?
#
loop_
_entity_poly.entity_id
_entity_poly.type
_entity_poly.pdbx_seq_one_letter_code
_entity_poly.pdbx_strand_id
1 'polypeptide(L)'
;MSELLIELFSEEIPSSLQVNARSQIEKLLSQKLKSSNLNYKNLSVYSTPTRLTVLVSSLPILIKIPGGEIKGPKVGVPENVIENFARSKEINVSDLYQKQLDKGNFYFAKIKSKEIKTEDELSKLIPKLLNEISWKKSMRWSNYNLSWGRPLRSILVIFNKKPLKMNFEHLNTVNFTLIEENGELKQKKVQSFLEYQAFLRKHKIILDHNERKKFILNKINLICKTKSCKILVDESLLIEVCNLVDKPTVIIAKFDKTYLELPKEIIKSTLQFHQRYFTLIDDKDRMINEFIIVTNNKDEKKLIKAGNERVVEARLSDANFFWNKDKSLNLIKQINKLKHVTFYENLGSIYDKTQRLRKMAYFISDQLNLNKEKLEIAASVSKSDLVSGLVGEFPELQGVMGKYFASKQGFEDDVARAISEHYLPISISSHVPKKPISSALSILDKLDTLVGFFLINQKPTSSKDPFALRRAAIGLLRTVIENNLSIKISDLIEYFQRIYSDQGVKELNKETKNDLIMFFRERMKNILKEKKIRADIIEASISSHANDNFLELYKKTLIMNKFISKDLGKNAVSTYKRASSILEQEKIISKNGPDAVLFRLEEEKELFEKINAIRKAFTIKEDKKNYENHLKLLSDTKLSTDRFFDNVKVNDENKDLKNNRLELLQILCTTFNSFVDFSKLEGT
;
A
#
# COMPACT_ATOMS: atom_id res chain seq x y z
N MET A 1 -34.31 21.61 11.33
CA MET A 1 -32.95 21.12 11.62
C MET A 1 -31.98 21.91 10.75
N SER A 2 -30.86 22.38 11.29
CA SER A 2 -29.92 23.23 10.54
C SER A 2 -29.00 22.40 9.64
N GLU A 3 -28.56 23.03 8.56
CA GLU A 3 -27.55 22.52 7.65
C GLU A 3 -26.33 23.43 7.65
N LEU A 4 -25.15 22.85 7.40
CA LEU A 4 -23.90 23.55 7.14
C LEU A 4 -23.50 23.28 5.69
N LEU A 5 -23.34 24.34 4.92
CA LEU A 5 -22.79 24.35 3.57
C LEU A 5 -21.43 25.06 3.61
N ILE A 6 -20.39 24.39 3.08
CA ILE A 6 -19.09 25.00 2.83
C ILE A 6 -18.78 24.81 1.34
N GLU A 7 -18.43 25.88 0.63
CA GLU A 7 -17.79 25.80 -0.69
C GLU A 7 -16.40 26.45 -0.61
N LEU A 8 -15.41 25.72 -1.12
CA LEU A 8 -14.05 26.19 -1.35
C LEU A 8 -13.85 26.28 -2.86
N PHE A 9 -13.96 27.47 -3.42
CA PHE A 9 -13.83 27.71 -4.86
C PHE A 9 -12.38 28.10 -5.20
N SER A 10 -11.75 27.41 -6.13
CA SER A 10 -10.34 27.58 -6.51
C SER A 10 -10.15 27.49 -8.01
N GLU A 11 -8.93 27.79 -8.46
CA GLU A 11 -8.45 27.37 -9.78
C GLU A 11 -8.52 25.84 -9.97
N GLU A 12 -8.43 25.37 -11.22
CA GLU A 12 -8.63 23.96 -11.59
C GLU A 12 -7.68 22.99 -10.85
N ILE A 13 -8.27 22.26 -9.91
CA ILE A 13 -7.67 21.23 -9.08
C ILE A 13 -7.45 19.97 -9.92
N PRO A 14 -6.22 19.42 -9.98
CA PRO A 14 -5.96 18.13 -10.60
C PRO A 14 -6.84 17.01 -10.03
N SER A 15 -7.29 16.08 -10.89
CA SER A 15 -8.19 14.98 -10.54
C SER A 15 -7.77 14.19 -9.29
N SER A 16 -6.49 13.82 -9.20
CA SER A 16 -5.93 13.05 -8.09
C SER A 16 -5.92 13.83 -6.76
N LEU A 17 -5.75 15.16 -6.81
CA LEU A 17 -5.81 16.02 -5.63
C LEU A 17 -7.25 16.17 -5.13
N GLN A 18 -8.24 16.24 -6.04
CA GLN A 18 -9.65 16.27 -5.66
C GLN A 18 -10.08 15.02 -4.89
N VAL A 19 -9.77 13.83 -5.42
CA VAL A 19 -10.13 12.55 -4.79
C VAL A 19 -9.57 12.46 -3.37
N ASN A 20 -8.29 12.84 -3.21
CA ASN A 20 -7.62 12.81 -1.93
C ASN A 20 -8.17 13.88 -0.96
N ALA A 21 -8.48 15.08 -1.44
CA ALA A 21 -9.07 16.15 -0.64
C ALA A 21 -10.45 15.75 -0.10
N ARG A 22 -11.32 15.12 -0.90
CA ARG A 22 -12.63 14.65 -0.44
C ARG A 22 -12.51 13.70 0.77
N SER A 23 -11.67 12.68 0.65
CA SER A 23 -11.44 11.70 1.71
C SER A 23 -10.83 12.32 2.96
N GLN A 24 -9.88 13.27 2.80
CA GLN A 24 -9.28 13.98 3.93
C GLN A 24 -10.31 14.86 4.66
N ILE A 25 -11.07 15.67 3.93
CA ILE A 25 -12.07 16.57 4.51
C ILE A 25 -13.14 15.78 5.27
N GLU A 26 -13.64 14.68 4.68
CA GLU A 26 -14.62 13.79 5.31
C GLU A 26 -14.09 13.23 6.65
N LYS A 27 -12.85 12.73 6.65
CA LYS A 27 -12.21 12.19 7.86
C LYS A 27 -11.95 13.27 8.91
N LEU A 28 -11.35 14.40 8.53
CA LEU A 28 -10.99 15.48 9.46
C LEU A 28 -12.24 16.14 10.05
N LEU A 29 -13.25 16.42 9.22
CA LEU A 29 -14.48 17.06 9.68
C LEU A 29 -15.27 16.15 10.61
N SER A 30 -15.42 14.86 10.25
CA SER A 30 -16.13 13.90 11.11
C SER A 30 -15.46 13.76 12.49
N GLN A 31 -14.13 13.74 12.54
CA GLN A 31 -13.36 13.71 13.79
C GLN A 31 -13.57 14.99 14.62
N LYS A 32 -13.47 16.17 13.99
CA LYS A 32 -13.61 17.45 14.68
C LYS A 32 -15.03 17.72 15.18
N LEU A 33 -16.05 17.40 14.38
CA LEU A 33 -17.45 17.51 14.82
C LEU A 33 -17.70 16.59 16.02
N LYS A 34 -17.17 15.36 16.00
CA LYS A 34 -17.29 14.44 17.14
C LYS A 34 -16.58 14.95 18.38
N SER A 35 -15.37 15.53 18.26
CA SER A 35 -14.65 16.09 19.41
C SER A 35 -15.32 17.32 20.02
N SER A 36 -16.06 18.09 19.22
CA SER A 36 -16.83 19.25 19.68
C SER A 36 -18.26 18.87 20.12
N ASN A 37 -18.57 17.58 20.31
CA ASN A 37 -19.90 17.07 20.66
C ASN A 37 -21.03 17.53 19.70
N LEU A 38 -20.68 17.75 18.43
CA LEU A 38 -21.61 18.11 17.37
C LEU A 38 -22.10 16.85 16.66
N ASN A 39 -23.25 16.35 17.11
CA ASN A 39 -23.94 15.26 16.43
C ASN A 39 -24.57 15.75 15.12
N TYR A 40 -24.44 14.96 14.05
CA TYR A 40 -25.03 15.22 12.74
C TYR A 40 -25.61 13.94 12.16
N LYS A 41 -26.54 14.07 11.20
CA LYS A 41 -27.18 12.92 10.56
C LYS A 41 -26.38 12.42 9.36
N ASN A 42 -26.05 13.34 8.45
CA ASN A 42 -25.34 13.04 7.20
C ASN A 42 -24.22 14.05 6.98
N LEU A 43 -23.10 13.58 6.45
CA LEU A 43 -21.99 14.39 5.98
C LEU A 43 -21.65 13.93 4.57
N SER A 44 -21.63 14.86 3.62
CA SER A 44 -21.31 14.58 2.22
C SER A 44 -20.25 15.56 1.74
N VAL A 45 -19.23 15.04 1.05
CA VAL A 45 -18.17 15.84 0.44
C VAL A 45 -18.19 15.63 -1.07
N TYR A 46 -18.34 16.74 -1.80
CA TYR A 46 -18.36 16.78 -3.25
C TYR A 46 -17.13 17.53 -3.78
N SER A 47 -16.81 17.34 -5.05
CA SER A 47 -15.82 18.16 -5.72
C SER A 47 -16.16 18.31 -7.20
N THR A 48 -15.74 19.41 -7.80
CA THR A 48 -15.59 19.58 -9.25
C THR A 48 -14.16 20.10 -9.53
N PRO A 49 -13.73 20.30 -10.79
CA PRO A 49 -12.41 20.86 -11.09
C PRO A 49 -12.11 22.13 -10.31
N THR A 50 -13.09 23.01 -10.09
CA THR A 50 -12.89 24.32 -9.48
C THR A 50 -13.44 24.44 -8.06
N ARG A 51 -14.00 23.37 -7.47
CA ARG A 51 -14.61 23.47 -6.13
C ARG A 51 -14.52 22.21 -5.29
N LEU A 52 -14.43 22.40 -3.97
CA LEU A 52 -14.70 21.38 -2.96
C LEU A 52 -15.90 21.86 -2.14
N THR A 53 -16.92 21.00 -2.01
CA THR A 53 -18.17 21.37 -1.32
C THR A 53 -18.48 20.37 -0.23
N VAL A 54 -18.84 20.86 0.95
CA VAL A 54 -19.25 20.06 2.10
C VAL A 54 -20.69 20.38 2.44
N LEU A 55 -21.48 19.34 2.69
CA LEU A 55 -22.81 19.43 3.27
C LEU A 55 -22.86 18.61 4.55
N VAL A 56 -23.24 19.24 5.66
CA VAL A 56 -23.57 18.54 6.90
C VAL A 56 -25.02 18.82 7.25
N SER A 57 -25.81 17.77 7.41
CA SER A 57 -27.24 17.87 7.72
C SER A 57 -27.51 17.56 9.19
N SER A 58 -28.50 18.26 9.75
CA SER A 58 -29.01 18.04 11.10
C SER A 58 -28.02 18.31 12.22
N LEU A 59 -27.25 19.40 12.10
CA LEU A 59 -26.46 19.89 13.22
C LEU A 59 -27.38 20.52 14.29
N PRO A 60 -27.00 20.52 15.57
CA PRO A 60 -27.69 21.29 16.59
C PRO A 60 -27.43 22.78 16.38
N ILE A 61 -28.35 23.65 16.82
CA ILE A 61 -28.12 25.10 16.84
C ILE A 61 -27.28 25.49 18.06
N LEU A 62 -27.48 24.78 19.18
CA LEU A 62 -26.77 24.98 20.44
C LEU A 62 -26.04 23.70 20.84
N ILE A 63 -24.78 23.85 21.23
CA ILE A 63 -23.96 22.79 21.82
C ILE A 63 -24.20 22.81 23.31
N LYS A 64 -24.74 21.72 23.85
CA LYS A 64 -24.86 21.53 25.29
C LYS A 64 -23.57 20.90 25.80
N ILE A 65 -22.76 21.68 26.53
CA ILE A 65 -21.64 21.13 27.28
C ILE A 65 -22.20 20.66 28.62
N PRO A 66 -22.21 19.35 28.90
CA PRO A 66 -22.72 18.86 30.17
C PRO A 66 -21.86 19.43 31.31
N GLY A 67 -22.54 19.86 32.37
CA GLY A 67 -21.87 20.19 33.63
C GLY A 67 -21.21 18.96 34.23
N GLY A 68 -20.15 19.15 35.01
CA GLY A 68 -19.39 18.04 35.60
C GLY A 68 -18.63 18.45 36.85
N GLU A 69 -18.16 17.44 37.59
CA GLU A 69 -17.29 17.63 38.76
C GLU A 69 -15.83 17.67 38.29
N ILE A 70 -15.15 18.82 38.44
CA ILE A 70 -13.71 18.93 38.16
C ILE A 70 -12.93 18.75 39.46
N LYS A 71 -11.95 17.85 39.42
CA LYS A 71 -10.98 17.66 40.51
C LYS A 71 -10.01 18.83 40.55
N GLY A 72 -9.95 19.48 41.70
CA GLY A 72 -9.03 20.54 42.06
C GLY A 72 -7.83 20.04 42.89
N PRO A 73 -7.07 20.97 43.49
CA PRO A 73 -5.88 20.64 44.27
C PRO A 73 -6.21 19.84 45.54
N LYS A 74 -5.19 19.20 46.12
CA LYS A 74 -5.31 18.44 47.37
C LYS A 74 -5.62 19.38 48.53
N VAL A 75 -6.42 18.93 49.50
CA VAL A 75 -6.71 19.71 50.71
C VAL A 75 -5.41 19.91 51.51
N GLY A 76 -5.14 21.15 51.92
CA GLY A 76 -3.90 21.55 52.62
C GLY A 76 -2.83 22.24 51.76
N VAL A 77 -3.11 22.54 50.48
CA VAL A 77 -2.26 23.45 49.69
C VAL A 77 -2.46 24.92 50.12
N PRO A 78 -1.48 25.82 49.89
CA PRO A 78 -1.63 27.24 50.22
C PRO A 78 -2.84 27.88 49.54
N GLU A 79 -3.47 28.87 50.20
CA GLU A 79 -4.72 29.51 49.75
C GLU A 79 -4.61 30.11 48.34
N ASN A 80 -3.44 30.64 47.97
CA ASN A 80 -3.19 31.17 46.63
C ASN A 80 -3.35 30.12 45.50
N VAL A 81 -3.11 28.83 45.77
CA VAL A 81 -3.31 27.74 44.80
C VAL A 81 -4.80 27.45 44.61
N ILE A 82 -5.57 27.56 45.69
CA ILE A 82 -7.03 27.35 45.69
C ILE A 82 -7.70 28.51 44.94
N GLU A 83 -7.29 29.75 45.23
CA GLU A 83 -7.77 30.96 44.55
C GLU A 83 -7.43 30.97 43.06
N ASN A 84 -6.20 30.61 42.69
CA ASN A 84 -5.81 30.52 41.28
C ASN A 84 -6.59 29.43 40.54
N PHE A 85 -6.86 28.29 41.19
CA PHE A 85 -7.70 27.24 40.62
C PHE A 85 -9.13 27.72 40.40
N ALA A 86 -9.74 28.35 41.42
CA ALA A 86 -11.10 28.89 41.36
C ALA A 86 -11.22 29.96 40.25
N ARG A 87 -10.25 30.90 40.18
CA ARG A 87 -10.17 31.92 39.13
C ARG A 87 -10.00 31.33 37.74
N SER A 88 -9.19 30.28 37.58
CA SER A 88 -8.99 29.61 36.27
C SER A 88 -10.25 28.92 35.72
N LYS A 89 -11.24 28.66 36.59
CA LYS A 89 -12.51 28.00 36.25
C LYS A 89 -13.72 28.90 36.35
N GLU A 90 -13.52 30.19 36.63
CA GLU A 90 -14.58 31.20 36.80
C GLU A 90 -15.59 30.84 37.90
N ILE A 91 -15.11 30.28 39.02
CA ILE A 91 -15.93 29.81 40.16
C ILE A 91 -15.42 30.49 41.44
N ASN A 92 -16.31 30.74 42.41
CA ASN A 92 -15.89 31.28 43.72
C ASN A 92 -15.28 30.19 44.59
N VAL A 93 -14.31 30.54 45.45
CA VAL A 93 -13.68 29.59 46.39
C VAL A 93 -14.73 28.97 47.33
N SER A 94 -15.80 29.70 47.65
CA SER A 94 -16.94 29.22 48.45
C SER A 94 -17.74 28.07 47.81
N ASP A 95 -17.64 27.89 46.50
CA ASP A 95 -18.41 26.88 45.76
C ASP A 95 -17.64 25.54 45.61
N LEU A 96 -16.42 25.47 46.18
CA LEU A 96 -15.60 24.26 46.23
C LEU A 96 -16.02 23.37 47.40
N TYR A 97 -16.18 22.07 47.15
CA TYR A 97 -16.43 21.08 48.20
C TYR A 97 -15.35 20.01 48.21
N GLN A 98 -15.14 19.36 49.35
CA GLN A 98 -14.11 18.35 49.51
C GLN A 98 -14.66 16.95 49.22
N LYS A 99 -13.89 16.12 48.53
CA LYS A 99 -14.24 14.72 48.27
C LYS A 99 -13.02 13.83 48.51
N GLN A 100 -13.23 12.75 49.25
CA GLN A 100 -12.20 11.77 49.57
C GLN A 100 -12.01 10.79 48.40
N LEU A 101 -10.76 10.60 48.00
CA LEU A 101 -10.34 9.59 47.02
C LEU A 101 -9.24 8.71 47.66
N ASP A 102 -8.93 7.57 47.05
CA ASP A 102 -7.90 6.62 47.54
C ASP A 102 -6.51 7.26 47.78
N LYS A 103 -6.24 8.45 47.20
CA LYS A 103 -4.99 9.22 47.33
C LYS A 103 -5.09 10.47 48.23
N GLY A 104 -6.17 10.60 49.01
CA GLY A 104 -6.43 11.70 49.95
C GLY A 104 -7.61 12.62 49.56
N ASN A 105 -7.84 13.66 50.35
CA ASN A 105 -8.93 14.63 50.13
C ASN A 105 -8.52 15.67 49.07
N PHE A 106 -9.40 15.92 48.10
CA PHE A 106 -9.22 16.96 47.08
C PHE A 106 -10.42 17.90 47.06
N TYR A 107 -10.19 19.15 46.68
CA TYR A 107 -11.28 20.07 46.35
C TYR A 107 -11.91 19.69 45.00
N PHE A 108 -13.21 19.85 44.88
CA PHE A 108 -13.97 19.65 43.65
C PHE A 108 -14.88 20.84 43.39
N ALA A 109 -15.06 21.15 42.11
CA ALA A 109 -15.98 22.19 41.64
C ALA A 109 -17.08 21.56 40.78
N LYS A 110 -18.34 21.89 41.03
CA LYS A 110 -19.46 21.58 40.12
C LYS A 110 -19.58 22.68 39.08
N ILE A 111 -19.29 22.35 37.83
CA ILE A 111 -19.45 23.28 36.71
C ILE A 111 -20.87 23.18 36.18
N LYS A 112 -21.54 24.32 36.01
CA LYS A 112 -22.86 24.39 35.38
C LYS A 112 -22.74 24.06 33.89
N SER A 113 -23.76 23.39 33.35
CA SER A 113 -23.85 23.16 31.90
C SER A 113 -23.87 24.50 31.16
N LYS A 114 -23.03 24.65 30.14
CA LYS A 114 -22.97 25.84 29.29
C LYS A 114 -23.52 25.51 27.92
N GLU A 115 -24.35 26.39 27.38
CA GLU A 115 -24.79 26.33 26.00
C GLU A 115 -23.94 27.28 25.15
N ILE A 116 -23.35 26.75 24.08
CA ILE A 116 -22.56 27.53 23.12
C ILE A 116 -23.28 27.51 21.78
N LYS A 117 -23.29 28.64 21.05
CA LYS A 117 -23.83 28.66 19.70
C LYS A 117 -22.93 27.84 18.78
N THR A 118 -23.53 26.92 18.02
CA THR A 118 -22.80 26.10 17.04
C THR A 118 -22.09 26.97 16.00
N GLU A 119 -22.67 28.12 15.65
CA GLU A 119 -22.06 29.13 14.77
C GLU A 119 -20.66 29.58 15.25
N ASP A 120 -20.50 29.82 16.55
CA ASP A 120 -19.25 30.29 17.15
C ASP A 120 -18.17 29.20 17.12
N GLU A 121 -18.58 27.95 17.36
CA GLU A 121 -17.68 26.80 17.32
C GLU A 121 -17.26 26.47 15.89
N LEU A 122 -18.20 26.48 14.94
CA LEU A 122 -17.92 26.26 13.52
C LEU A 122 -16.95 27.30 12.96
N SER A 123 -17.11 28.57 13.35
CA SER A 123 -16.24 29.67 12.92
C SER A 123 -14.78 29.49 13.39
N LYS A 124 -14.55 28.73 14.48
CA LYS A 124 -13.21 28.37 14.96
C LYS A 124 -12.71 27.04 14.38
N LEU A 125 -13.61 26.09 14.16
CA LEU A 125 -13.30 24.73 13.72
C LEU A 125 -12.90 24.70 12.24
N ILE A 126 -13.63 25.41 11.37
CA ILE A 126 -13.40 25.36 9.92
C ILE A 126 -11.99 25.85 9.55
N PRO A 127 -11.48 27.01 10.01
CA PRO A 127 -10.10 27.42 9.69
C PRO A 127 -9.05 26.40 10.14
N LYS A 128 -9.21 25.78 11.32
CA LYS A 128 -8.33 24.72 11.81
C LYS A 128 -8.37 23.47 10.91
N LEU A 129 -9.56 23.09 10.45
CA LEU A 129 -9.72 22.00 9.50
C LEU A 129 -8.99 22.29 8.19
N LEU A 130 -9.15 23.49 7.62
CA LEU A 130 -8.52 23.85 6.36
C LEU A 130 -6.99 23.81 6.46
N ASN A 131 -6.42 24.23 7.59
CA ASN A 131 -4.97 24.16 7.85
C ASN A 131 -4.40 22.74 7.97
N GLU A 132 -5.23 21.75 8.32
CA GLU A 132 -4.80 20.35 8.46
C GLU A 132 -4.86 19.56 7.16
N ILE A 133 -5.41 20.13 6.08
CA ILE A 133 -5.47 19.46 4.77
C ILE A 133 -4.06 19.36 4.17
N SER A 134 -3.60 18.13 3.96
CA SER A 134 -2.30 17.86 3.36
C SER A 134 -2.41 17.72 1.85
N TRP A 135 -1.62 18.47 1.11
CA TRP A 135 -1.57 18.41 -0.34
C TRP A 135 -0.30 17.70 -0.81
N LYS A 136 -0.43 16.69 -1.68
CA LYS A 136 0.74 16.04 -2.32
C LYS A 136 1.58 17.04 -3.14
N LYS A 137 0.90 18.01 -3.75
CA LYS A 137 1.49 19.17 -4.43
C LYS A 137 0.64 20.37 -4.08
N SER A 138 1.27 21.47 -3.67
CA SER A 138 0.60 22.72 -3.34
C SER A 138 1.22 23.90 -4.08
N MET A 139 0.49 25.00 -4.08
CA MET A 139 0.87 26.28 -4.66
C MET A 139 0.59 27.39 -3.66
N ARG A 140 1.32 28.50 -3.80
CA ARG A 140 1.08 29.76 -3.12
C ARG A 140 0.64 30.80 -4.14
N TRP A 141 -0.20 31.74 -3.71
CA TRP A 141 -0.66 32.84 -4.56
C TRP A 141 0.04 34.14 -4.15
N SER A 142 0.70 34.79 -5.11
CA SER A 142 1.38 36.07 -4.89
C SER A 142 2.33 36.05 -3.68
N ASN A 143 2.26 37.06 -2.81
CA ASN A 143 3.04 37.21 -1.58
C ASN A 143 2.35 36.59 -0.34
N TYR A 144 1.29 35.79 -0.50
CA TYR A 144 0.59 35.15 0.62
C TYR A 144 1.21 33.82 1.03
N ASN A 145 1.11 33.51 2.32
CA ASN A 145 1.69 32.30 2.91
C ASN A 145 0.84 31.03 2.74
N LEU A 146 -0.44 31.18 2.35
CA LEU A 146 -1.39 30.08 2.17
C LEU A 146 -0.90 29.09 1.10
N SER A 147 -0.65 27.86 1.53
CA SER A 147 -0.30 26.73 0.67
C SER A 147 -1.55 25.88 0.43
N TRP A 148 -2.02 25.83 -0.81
CA TRP A 148 -3.23 25.07 -1.19
C TRP A 148 -3.01 24.24 -2.44
N GLY A 149 -3.86 23.24 -2.72
CA GLY A 149 -3.72 22.39 -3.91
C GLY A 149 -3.69 23.18 -5.22
N ARG A 150 -4.45 24.28 -5.26
CA ARG A 150 -4.46 25.32 -6.30
C ARG A 150 -4.88 26.66 -5.66
N PRO A 151 -4.59 27.83 -6.24
CA PRO A 151 -4.99 29.10 -5.66
C PRO A 151 -6.49 29.14 -5.30
N LEU A 152 -6.78 29.30 -4.01
CA LEU A 152 -8.14 29.41 -3.49
C LEU A 152 -8.65 30.84 -3.74
N ARG A 153 -9.85 30.95 -4.32
CA ARG A 153 -10.43 32.22 -4.77
C ARG A 153 -11.50 32.74 -3.82
N SER A 154 -12.35 31.86 -3.31
CA SER A 154 -13.38 32.24 -2.33
C SER A 154 -13.77 31.08 -1.41
N ILE A 155 -14.28 31.45 -0.24
CA ILE A 155 -14.79 30.53 0.77
C ILE A 155 -16.21 30.96 1.11
N LEU A 156 -17.20 30.11 0.81
CA LEU A 156 -18.58 30.32 1.21
C LEU A 156 -18.87 29.40 2.39
N VAL A 157 -19.39 29.96 3.49
CA VAL A 157 -19.85 29.18 4.65
C VAL A 157 -21.23 29.65 5.04
N ILE A 158 -22.21 28.74 5.00
CA ILE A 158 -23.59 29.01 5.41
C ILE A 158 -23.98 27.99 6.46
N PHE A 159 -24.44 28.46 7.61
CA PHE A 159 -25.04 27.62 8.63
C PHE A 159 -26.45 28.12 8.92
N ASN A 160 -27.43 27.22 8.90
CA ASN A 160 -28.81 27.54 9.25
C ASN A 160 -29.37 28.78 8.50
N LYS A 161 -29.15 28.84 7.19
CA LYS A 161 -29.51 29.96 6.31
C LYS A 161 -28.79 31.29 6.55
N LYS A 162 -27.79 31.31 7.43
CA LYS A 162 -26.99 32.50 7.72
C LYS A 162 -25.55 32.32 7.25
N PRO A 163 -24.98 33.30 6.53
CA PRO A 163 -23.56 33.28 6.21
C PRO A 163 -22.75 33.42 7.50
N LEU A 164 -21.77 32.53 7.72
CA LEU A 164 -20.83 32.63 8.83
C LEU A 164 -19.67 33.54 8.45
N LYS A 165 -19.33 34.49 9.33
CA LYS A 165 -18.19 35.39 9.14
C LYS A 165 -16.96 34.78 9.79
N MET A 166 -15.96 34.45 8.98
CA MET A 166 -14.65 34.01 9.46
C MET A 166 -13.57 34.38 8.45
N ASN A 167 -12.33 34.41 8.93
CA ASN A 167 -11.15 34.69 8.14
C ASN A 167 -10.29 33.43 8.04
N PHE A 168 -9.68 33.22 6.88
CA PHE A 168 -8.72 32.17 6.64
C PHE A 168 -7.54 32.73 5.85
N GLU A 169 -6.41 32.93 6.52
CA GLU A 169 -5.26 33.65 5.97
C GLU A 169 -5.69 35.03 5.44
N HIS A 170 -5.58 35.25 4.12
CA HIS A 170 -5.93 36.49 3.44
C HIS A 170 -7.36 36.50 2.87
N LEU A 171 -8.13 35.43 3.07
CA LEU A 171 -9.48 35.28 2.54
C LEU A 171 -10.52 35.48 3.63
N ASN A 172 -11.55 36.27 3.31
CA ASN A 172 -12.75 36.40 4.12
C ASN A 172 -13.88 35.58 3.51
N THR A 173 -14.75 35.02 4.34
CA THR A 173 -15.93 34.32 3.85
C THR A 173 -16.89 35.22 3.08
N VAL A 174 -17.40 34.70 1.97
CA VAL A 174 -18.41 35.36 1.12
C VAL A 174 -19.79 34.73 1.34
N ASN A 175 -20.83 35.38 0.81
CA ASN A 175 -22.23 34.89 0.84
C ASN A 175 -22.79 34.55 -0.56
N PHE A 176 -21.91 34.36 -1.54
CA PHE A 176 -22.24 34.02 -2.91
C PHE A 176 -21.36 32.88 -3.41
N THR A 177 -21.85 32.16 -4.41
CA THR A 177 -21.07 31.17 -5.18
C THR A 177 -20.74 31.72 -6.55
N LEU A 178 -19.64 31.21 -7.12
CA LEU A 178 -19.09 31.63 -8.41
C LEU A 178 -19.14 30.50 -9.45
N ILE A 179 -19.39 30.90 -10.70
CA ILE A 179 -19.26 30.05 -11.89
C ILE A 179 -18.59 30.90 -12.97
N GLU A 180 -17.58 30.33 -13.62
CA GLU A 180 -17.04 30.88 -14.85
C GLU A 180 -17.70 30.19 -16.05
N GLU A 181 -18.23 30.99 -16.98
CA GLU A 181 -18.90 30.50 -18.17
C GLU A 181 -18.61 31.44 -19.34
N ASN A 182 -18.00 30.90 -20.41
CA ASN A 182 -17.63 31.65 -21.62
C ASN A 182 -16.73 32.87 -21.36
N GLY A 183 -15.83 32.78 -20.36
CA GLY A 183 -14.95 33.89 -19.97
C GLY A 183 -15.62 34.95 -19.10
N GLU A 184 -16.89 34.77 -18.74
CA GLU A 184 -17.61 35.64 -17.82
C GLU A 184 -17.78 34.97 -16.45
N LEU A 185 -17.55 35.75 -15.39
CA LEU A 185 -17.74 35.30 -14.02
C LEU A 185 -19.14 35.67 -13.54
N LYS A 186 -19.97 34.64 -13.31
CA LYS A 186 -21.34 34.77 -12.80
C LYS A 186 -21.35 34.47 -11.31
N GLN A 187 -22.08 35.29 -10.55
CA GLN A 187 -22.23 35.14 -9.11
C GLN A 187 -23.70 35.05 -8.70
N LYS A 188 -23.99 34.27 -7.65
CA LYS A 188 -25.31 34.24 -7.02
C LYS A 188 -25.19 34.10 -5.51
N LYS A 189 -25.90 34.96 -4.77
CA LYS A 189 -26.10 34.80 -3.33
C LYS A 189 -26.95 33.56 -3.06
N VAL A 190 -26.53 32.76 -2.09
CA VAL A 190 -27.21 31.51 -1.72
C VAL A 190 -27.40 31.46 -0.21
N GLN A 191 -28.50 30.87 0.24
CA GLN A 191 -28.81 30.71 1.67
C GLN A 191 -28.99 29.24 2.06
N SER A 192 -29.05 28.31 1.11
CA SER A 192 -29.25 26.90 1.38
C SER A 192 -28.51 26.03 0.37
N PHE A 193 -28.28 24.77 0.72
CA PHE A 193 -27.72 23.80 -0.23
C PHE A 193 -28.64 23.56 -1.42
N LEU A 194 -29.96 23.63 -1.22
CA LEU A 194 -30.93 23.50 -2.31
C LEU A 194 -30.81 24.63 -3.33
N GLU A 195 -30.72 25.89 -2.88
CA GLU A 195 -30.52 27.04 -3.78
C GLU A 195 -29.18 26.98 -4.51
N TYR A 196 -28.13 26.56 -3.79
CA TYR A 196 -26.80 26.35 -4.32
C TYR A 196 -26.79 25.28 -5.42
N GLN A 197 -27.34 24.10 -5.12
CA GLN A 197 -27.42 23.00 -6.09
C GLN A 197 -28.31 23.37 -7.29
N ALA A 198 -29.42 24.08 -7.08
CA ALA A 198 -30.29 24.55 -8.16
C ALA A 198 -29.56 25.54 -9.07
N PHE A 199 -28.72 26.43 -8.52
CA PHE A 199 -27.90 27.34 -9.31
C PHE A 199 -26.88 26.59 -10.17
N LEU A 200 -26.13 25.64 -9.58
CA LEU A 200 -25.19 24.81 -10.34
C LEU A 200 -25.89 24.03 -11.46
N ARG A 201 -27.04 23.40 -11.16
CA ARG A 201 -27.84 22.64 -12.14
C ARG A 201 -28.38 23.52 -13.26
N LYS A 202 -28.80 24.77 -12.97
CA LYS A 202 -29.22 25.74 -14.00
C LYS A 202 -28.10 25.98 -15.03
N HIS A 203 -26.85 25.98 -14.58
CA HIS A 203 -25.66 26.09 -15.44
C HIS A 203 -25.10 24.72 -15.87
N LYS A 204 -25.87 23.63 -15.73
CA LYS A 204 -25.54 22.25 -16.14
C LYS A 204 -24.34 21.64 -15.42
N ILE A 205 -23.94 22.20 -14.28
CA ILE A 205 -22.87 21.66 -13.44
C ILE A 205 -23.45 20.54 -12.59
N ILE A 206 -22.86 19.35 -12.69
CA ILE A 206 -23.19 18.21 -11.85
C ILE A 206 -22.19 18.16 -10.69
N LEU A 207 -22.62 18.59 -9.51
CA LEU A 207 -21.77 18.70 -8.32
C LEU A 207 -21.27 17.34 -7.81
N ASP A 208 -22.16 16.34 -7.76
CA ASP A 208 -21.81 15.02 -7.24
C ASP A 208 -20.95 14.26 -8.26
N HIS A 209 -19.73 13.92 -7.85
CA HIS A 209 -18.78 13.16 -8.64
C HIS A 209 -19.28 11.73 -8.94
N ASN A 210 -20.09 11.13 -8.06
CA ASN A 210 -20.68 9.81 -8.32
C ASN A 210 -21.82 9.91 -9.34
N GLU A 211 -22.64 10.96 -9.26
CA GLU A 211 -23.67 11.26 -10.26
C GLU A 211 -23.03 11.52 -11.64
N ARG A 212 -21.97 12.34 -11.70
CA ARG A 212 -21.18 12.55 -12.93
C ARG A 212 -20.62 11.26 -13.51
N LYS A 213 -19.98 10.42 -12.68
CA LYS A 213 -19.43 9.13 -13.12
C LYS A 213 -20.50 8.27 -13.76
N LYS A 214 -21.66 8.13 -13.11
CA LYS A 214 -22.82 7.38 -13.64
C LYS A 214 -23.34 7.98 -14.93
N PHE A 215 -23.46 9.31 -15.00
CA PHE A 215 -23.91 10.02 -16.20
C PHE A 215 -23.00 9.75 -17.40
N ILE A 216 -21.69 9.90 -17.24
CA ILE A 216 -20.69 9.65 -18.29
C ILE A 216 -20.78 8.19 -18.76
N LEU A 217 -20.78 7.24 -17.82
CA LEU A 217 -20.84 5.81 -18.15
C LEU A 217 -22.13 5.44 -18.87
N ASN A 218 -23.28 5.95 -18.43
CA ASN A 218 -24.57 5.69 -19.08
C ASN A 218 -24.61 6.23 -20.51
N LYS A 219 -24.05 7.42 -20.74
CA LYS A 219 -23.95 8.02 -22.08
C LYS A 219 -23.02 7.22 -22.98
N ILE A 220 -21.87 6.78 -22.48
CA ILE A 220 -20.96 5.89 -23.20
C ILE A 220 -21.67 4.59 -23.58
N ASN A 221 -22.32 3.94 -22.63
CA ASN A 221 -23.03 2.67 -22.86
C ASN A 221 -24.15 2.82 -23.89
N LEU A 222 -24.84 3.96 -23.94
CA LEU A 222 -25.84 4.23 -24.95
C LEU A 222 -25.22 4.32 -26.36
N ILE A 223 -24.08 5.00 -26.51
CA ILE A 223 -23.33 5.09 -27.77
C ILE A 223 -22.83 3.69 -28.18
N CYS A 224 -22.33 2.92 -27.22
CA CYS A 224 -21.88 1.55 -27.44
C CYS A 224 -23.00 0.63 -27.97
N LYS A 225 -24.20 0.73 -27.39
CA LYS A 225 -25.38 -0.02 -27.85
C LYS A 225 -25.79 0.32 -29.28
N THR A 226 -25.77 1.59 -29.67
CA THR A 226 -26.18 1.99 -31.03
C THR A 226 -25.17 1.58 -32.10
N LYS A 227 -23.90 1.41 -31.73
CA LYS A 227 -22.81 1.08 -32.66
C LYS A 227 -22.33 -0.37 -32.61
N SER A 228 -22.94 -1.21 -31.78
CA SER A 228 -22.48 -2.59 -31.56
C SER A 228 -21.00 -2.66 -31.16
N CYS A 229 -20.59 -1.80 -30.23
CA CYS A 229 -19.24 -1.81 -29.65
C CYS A 229 -19.32 -1.80 -28.12
N LYS A 230 -18.18 -2.05 -27.47
CA LYS A 230 -18.05 -2.07 -26.01
C LYS A 230 -16.93 -1.13 -25.59
N ILE A 231 -17.06 -0.59 -24.38
CA ILE A 231 -15.97 0.13 -23.72
C ILE A 231 -15.23 -0.86 -22.80
N LEU A 232 -13.91 -0.88 -22.90
CA LEU A 232 -13.08 -1.48 -21.85
C LEU A 232 -12.95 -0.45 -20.73
N VAL A 233 -13.74 -0.60 -19.67
CA VAL A 233 -13.80 0.38 -18.58
C VAL A 233 -12.52 0.32 -17.77
N ASP A 234 -11.64 1.30 -17.99
CA ASP A 234 -10.58 1.63 -17.05
C ASP A 234 -11.16 2.54 -15.96
N GLU A 235 -11.35 1.98 -14.75
CA GLU A 235 -11.93 2.73 -13.64
C GLU A 235 -11.10 3.94 -13.24
N SER A 236 -9.77 3.85 -13.36
CA SER A 236 -8.87 4.93 -12.99
C SER A 236 -9.01 6.11 -13.94
N LEU A 237 -9.07 5.84 -15.25
CA LEU A 237 -9.34 6.84 -16.28
C LEU A 237 -10.74 7.43 -16.11
N LEU A 238 -11.75 6.60 -15.83
CA LEU A 238 -13.12 7.09 -15.63
C LEU A 238 -13.21 8.04 -14.43
N ILE A 239 -12.52 7.71 -13.33
CA ILE A 239 -12.41 8.60 -12.17
C ILE A 239 -11.66 9.87 -12.56
N GLU A 240 -10.53 9.78 -13.25
CA GLU A 240 -9.76 10.94 -13.70
C GLU A 240 -10.61 11.89 -14.54
N VAL A 241 -11.18 11.40 -15.65
CA VAL A 241 -12.03 12.17 -16.56
C VAL A 241 -13.23 12.77 -15.84
N CYS A 242 -13.90 12.01 -14.97
CA CYS A 242 -15.02 12.52 -14.17
C CYS A 242 -14.62 13.71 -13.28
N ASN A 243 -13.36 13.80 -12.84
CA ASN A 243 -12.87 14.92 -12.04
C ASN A 243 -12.24 16.03 -12.89
N LEU A 244 -12.07 15.85 -14.21
CA LEU A 244 -11.62 16.90 -15.13
C LEU A 244 -12.76 17.76 -15.68
N VAL A 245 -14.00 17.25 -15.67
CA VAL A 245 -15.18 17.93 -16.22
C VAL A 245 -16.29 18.06 -15.19
N ASP A 246 -17.06 19.13 -15.23
CA ASP A 246 -18.23 19.33 -14.37
C ASP A 246 -19.55 19.53 -15.13
N LYS A 247 -19.46 19.79 -16.44
CA LYS A 247 -20.57 19.83 -17.40
C LYS A 247 -20.38 18.75 -18.49
N PRO A 248 -20.31 17.45 -18.14
CA PRO A 248 -19.85 16.41 -19.06
C PRO A 248 -20.73 16.29 -20.32
N THR A 249 -20.11 16.40 -21.48
CA THR A 249 -20.66 16.06 -22.80
C THR A 249 -19.79 14.96 -23.41
N VAL A 250 -20.43 13.89 -23.86
CA VAL A 250 -19.75 12.71 -24.41
C VAL A 250 -19.83 12.75 -25.95
N ILE A 251 -18.68 12.70 -26.60
CA ILE A 251 -18.53 12.82 -28.06
C ILE A 251 -17.77 11.60 -28.58
N ILE A 252 -18.22 11.06 -29.71
CA ILE A 252 -17.50 9.99 -30.42
C ILE A 252 -16.68 10.55 -31.59
N ALA A 253 -15.44 10.11 -31.66
CA ALA A 253 -14.45 10.48 -32.66
C ALA A 253 -13.78 9.23 -33.24
N LYS A 254 -13.06 9.40 -34.35
CA LYS A 254 -12.35 8.31 -35.03
C LYS A 254 -10.95 8.72 -35.47
N PHE A 255 -10.08 7.74 -35.65
CA PHE A 255 -8.76 7.89 -36.28
C PHE A 255 -8.65 6.96 -37.49
N ASP A 256 -7.58 7.08 -38.28
CA ASP A 256 -7.37 6.21 -39.44
C ASP A 256 -7.29 4.72 -39.03
N LYS A 257 -7.95 3.83 -39.77
CA LYS A 257 -7.96 2.39 -39.50
C LYS A 257 -6.58 1.75 -39.65
N THR A 258 -5.68 2.34 -40.44
CA THR A 258 -4.31 1.85 -40.65
C THR A 258 -3.52 1.74 -39.33
N TYR A 259 -3.78 2.62 -38.36
CA TYR A 259 -3.12 2.55 -37.05
C TYR A 259 -3.51 1.33 -36.21
N LEU A 260 -4.57 0.59 -36.57
CA LEU A 260 -4.90 -0.67 -35.89
C LEU A 260 -3.84 -1.76 -36.11
N GLU A 261 -2.89 -1.57 -37.01
CA GLU A 261 -1.70 -2.41 -37.15
C GLU A 261 -0.67 -2.22 -36.02
N LEU A 262 -0.75 -1.08 -35.31
CA LEU A 262 0.11 -0.83 -34.15
C LEU A 262 -0.24 -1.76 -32.99
N PRO A 263 0.75 -2.12 -32.15
CA PRO A 263 0.49 -2.71 -30.85
C PRO A 263 -0.60 -1.95 -30.08
N LYS A 264 -1.58 -2.69 -29.54
CA LYS A 264 -2.75 -2.11 -28.86
C LYS A 264 -2.34 -1.21 -27.69
N GLU A 265 -1.22 -1.52 -27.02
CA GLU A 265 -0.68 -0.75 -25.91
C GLU A 265 -0.20 0.64 -26.32
N ILE A 266 0.32 0.81 -27.54
CA ILE A 266 0.70 2.12 -28.09
C ILE A 266 -0.55 2.98 -28.29
N ILE A 267 -1.56 2.42 -28.97
CA ILE A 267 -2.83 3.11 -29.22
C ILE A 267 -3.51 3.47 -27.90
N LYS A 268 -3.54 2.52 -26.96
CA LYS A 268 -4.08 2.71 -25.62
C LYS A 268 -3.33 3.82 -24.88
N SER A 269 -2.00 3.84 -24.89
CA SER A 269 -1.25 4.88 -24.19
C SER A 269 -1.50 6.26 -24.80
N THR A 270 -1.44 6.38 -26.12
CA THR A 270 -1.74 7.62 -26.84
C THR A 270 -3.13 8.16 -26.52
N LEU A 271 -4.17 7.32 -26.56
CA LEU A 271 -5.54 7.77 -26.34
C LEU A 271 -5.87 7.95 -24.86
N GLN A 272 -5.53 6.98 -24.02
CA GLN A 272 -5.94 6.98 -22.61
C GLN A 272 -4.99 7.80 -21.73
N PHE A 273 -3.68 7.56 -21.81
CA PHE A 273 -2.71 8.17 -20.90
C PHE A 273 -2.39 9.62 -21.30
N HIS A 274 -2.13 9.87 -22.59
CA HIS A 274 -1.79 11.21 -23.06
C HIS A 274 -3.01 12.11 -23.25
N GLN A 275 -4.13 11.57 -23.75
CA GLN A 275 -5.29 12.38 -24.14
C GLN A 275 -6.57 12.18 -23.29
N ARG A 276 -6.61 11.17 -22.42
CA ARG A 276 -7.73 10.90 -21.49
C ARG A 276 -9.02 10.54 -22.23
N TYR A 277 -8.88 9.86 -23.37
CA TYR A 277 -10.00 9.34 -24.16
C TYR A 277 -10.25 7.88 -23.86
N PHE A 278 -11.49 7.42 -24.02
CA PHE A 278 -11.83 6.01 -23.87
C PHE A 278 -11.75 5.28 -25.20
N THR A 279 -10.98 4.19 -25.22
CA THR A 279 -10.89 3.29 -26.38
C THR A 279 -12.06 2.33 -26.41
N LEU A 280 -12.49 1.97 -27.62
CA LEU A 280 -13.59 1.03 -27.84
C LEU A 280 -13.10 -0.29 -28.42
N ILE A 281 -13.84 -1.36 -28.17
CA ILE A 281 -13.63 -2.70 -28.70
C ILE A 281 -14.90 -3.23 -29.37
N ASP A 282 -14.75 -4.16 -30.31
CA ASP A 282 -15.86 -4.89 -30.92
C ASP A 282 -16.32 -6.06 -30.04
N ASP A 283 -17.33 -6.81 -30.48
CA ASP A 283 -17.84 -7.98 -29.78
C ASP A 283 -16.86 -9.15 -29.66
N LYS A 284 -15.74 -9.10 -30.40
CA LYS A 284 -14.64 -10.08 -30.38
C LYS A 284 -13.43 -9.57 -29.61
N ASP A 285 -13.60 -8.54 -28.78
CA ASP A 285 -12.54 -7.90 -27.98
C ASP A 285 -11.37 -7.34 -28.81
N ARG A 286 -11.63 -6.97 -30.07
CA ARG A 286 -10.66 -6.29 -30.94
C ARG A 286 -10.86 -4.78 -30.86
N MET A 287 -9.76 -4.04 -30.77
CA MET A 287 -9.80 -2.57 -30.74
C MET A 287 -10.35 -2.05 -32.07
N ILE A 288 -11.21 -1.04 -32.01
CA ILE A 288 -11.75 -0.35 -33.18
C ILE A 288 -11.16 1.05 -33.31
N ASN A 289 -11.25 1.65 -34.50
CA ASN A 289 -10.71 2.99 -34.78
C ASN A 289 -11.58 4.15 -34.28
N GLU A 290 -12.41 3.89 -33.26
CA GLU A 290 -13.31 4.87 -32.65
C GLU A 290 -12.98 5.02 -31.17
N PHE A 291 -13.11 6.24 -30.66
CA PHE A 291 -12.84 6.58 -29.28
C PHE A 291 -13.82 7.63 -28.78
N ILE A 292 -13.91 7.74 -27.45
CA ILE A 292 -14.82 8.66 -26.78
C ILE A 292 -14.05 9.76 -26.07
N ILE A 293 -14.52 10.99 -26.28
CA ILE A 293 -14.06 12.22 -25.66
C ILE A 293 -15.13 12.67 -24.66
N VAL A 294 -14.70 13.19 -23.51
CA VAL A 294 -15.59 13.87 -22.56
C VAL A 294 -15.10 15.29 -22.37
N THR A 295 -15.99 16.27 -22.55
CA THR A 295 -15.68 17.71 -22.49
C THR A 295 -16.77 18.48 -21.73
N ASN A 296 -16.46 19.69 -21.26
CA ASN A 296 -17.46 20.58 -20.66
C ASN A 296 -18.37 21.27 -21.70
N ASN A 297 -18.00 21.25 -22.99
CA ASN A 297 -18.67 22.00 -24.05
C ASN A 297 -19.44 21.08 -25.01
N LYS A 298 -20.56 21.59 -25.52
CA LYS A 298 -21.26 20.94 -26.64
C LYS A 298 -20.48 21.16 -27.93
N ASP A 299 -20.62 20.20 -28.85
CA ASP A 299 -19.94 20.25 -30.14
C ASP A 299 -20.90 20.47 -31.32
N GLU A 300 -21.65 21.58 -31.26
CA GLU A 300 -22.69 21.89 -32.24
C GLU A 300 -22.10 22.08 -33.65
N LYS A 301 -20.90 22.65 -33.75
CA LYS A 301 -20.17 22.87 -35.01
C LYS A 301 -19.21 21.74 -35.40
N LYS A 302 -19.17 20.63 -34.63
CA LYS A 302 -18.25 19.49 -34.83
C LYS A 302 -16.75 19.86 -34.76
N LEU A 303 -16.40 21.02 -34.21
CA LEU A 303 -15.03 21.52 -34.11
C LEU A 303 -14.24 20.81 -33.02
N ILE A 304 -14.90 20.47 -31.90
CA ILE A 304 -14.25 19.72 -30.81
C ILE A 304 -13.87 18.35 -31.36
N LYS A 305 -14.82 17.62 -31.96
CA LYS A 305 -14.54 16.34 -32.60
C LYS A 305 -13.38 16.44 -33.60
N ALA A 306 -13.49 17.30 -34.61
CA ALA A 306 -12.47 17.41 -35.65
C ALA A 306 -11.09 17.87 -35.13
N GLY A 307 -11.05 18.69 -34.07
CA GLY A 307 -9.81 19.09 -33.41
C GLY A 307 -9.14 17.92 -32.70
N ASN A 308 -9.90 17.15 -31.91
CA ASN A 308 -9.37 15.99 -31.20
C ASN A 308 -8.98 14.85 -32.16
N GLU A 309 -9.71 14.64 -33.25
CA GLU A 309 -9.34 13.69 -34.32
C GLU A 309 -7.97 14.06 -34.92
N ARG A 310 -7.73 15.34 -35.24
CA ARG A 310 -6.42 15.82 -35.74
C ARG A 310 -5.29 15.63 -34.73
N VAL A 311 -5.54 15.84 -33.44
CA VAL A 311 -4.54 15.63 -32.39
C VAL A 311 -4.16 14.15 -32.29
N VAL A 312 -5.15 13.25 -32.32
CA VAL A 312 -4.92 11.80 -32.30
C VAL A 312 -4.17 11.36 -33.55
N GLU A 313 -4.55 11.87 -34.71
CA GLU A 313 -3.91 11.56 -35.99
C GLU A 313 -2.41 11.87 -35.95
N ALA A 314 -2.05 13.10 -35.54
CA ALA A 314 -0.64 13.49 -35.40
C ALA A 314 0.13 12.59 -34.41
N ARG A 315 -0.45 12.31 -33.24
CA ARG A 315 0.19 11.48 -32.22
C ARG A 315 0.37 10.02 -32.63
N LEU A 316 -0.62 9.44 -33.32
CA LEU A 316 -0.52 8.07 -33.82
C LEU A 316 0.43 7.96 -35.02
N SER A 317 0.49 8.99 -35.87
CA SER A 317 1.51 9.10 -36.93
C SER A 317 2.92 9.07 -36.35
N ASP A 318 3.19 9.88 -35.31
CA ASP A 318 4.49 9.88 -34.62
C ASP A 318 4.79 8.51 -34.01
N ALA A 319 3.83 7.92 -33.30
CA ALA A 319 4.00 6.59 -32.71
C ALA A 319 4.25 5.51 -33.76
N ASN A 320 3.57 5.58 -34.92
CA ASN A 320 3.77 4.67 -36.04
C ASN A 320 5.16 4.83 -36.66
N PHE A 321 5.66 6.05 -36.80
CA PHE A 321 7.02 6.30 -37.26
C PHE A 321 8.05 5.63 -36.34
N PHE A 322 7.95 5.85 -35.02
CA PHE A 322 8.86 5.22 -34.05
C PHE A 322 8.74 3.70 -34.05
N TRP A 323 7.52 3.16 -34.08
CA TRP A 323 7.29 1.72 -34.17
C TRP A 323 7.96 1.10 -35.40
N ASN A 324 7.79 1.71 -36.58
CA ASN A 324 8.37 1.19 -37.82
C ASN A 324 9.89 1.27 -37.84
N LYS A 325 10.44 2.35 -37.28
CA LYS A 325 11.89 2.51 -37.11
C LYS A 325 12.45 1.47 -36.15
N ASP A 326 11.94 1.41 -34.93
CA ASP A 326 12.53 0.61 -33.86
C ASP A 326 12.30 -0.90 -34.04
N LYS A 327 11.17 -1.32 -34.63
CA LYS A 327 10.93 -2.75 -34.91
C LYS A 327 11.96 -3.36 -35.87
N SER A 328 12.61 -2.52 -36.69
CA SER A 328 13.66 -2.93 -37.63
C SER A 328 15.05 -3.03 -36.99
N LEU A 329 15.23 -2.46 -35.80
CA LEU A 329 16.52 -2.42 -35.11
C LEU A 329 16.75 -3.72 -34.32
N ASN A 330 17.84 -4.42 -34.62
CA ASN A 330 18.20 -5.64 -33.91
C ASN A 330 18.46 -5.38 -32.41
N LEU A 331 17.72 -6.08 -31.54
CA LEU A 331 17.77 -5.90 -30.08
C LEU A 331 19.14 -6.23 -29.46
N ILE A 332 19.84 -7.22 -30.00
CA ILE A 332 21.17 -7.63 -29.53
C ILE A 332 22.18 -6.51 -29.82
N LYS A 333 22.12 -5.92 -31.02
CA LYS A 333 22.98 -4.78 -31.38
C LYS A 333 22.69 -3.54 -30.53
N GLN A 334 21.46 -3.36 -30.05
CA GLN A 334 21.10 -2.23 -29.19
C GLN A 334 21.69 -2.32 -27.78
N ILE A 335 22.10 -3.50 -27.30
CA ILE A 335 22.64 -3.67 -25.93
C ILE A 335 23.79 -2.70 -25.65
N ASN A 336 24.69 -2.49 -26.62
CA ASN A 336 25.83 -1.59 -26.44
C ASN A 336 25.44 -0.13 -26.16
N LYS A 337 24.29 0.33 -26.66
CA LYS A 337 23.81 1.70 -26.40
C LYS A 337 23.37 1.90 -24.95
N LEU A 338 23.06 0.82 -24.23
CA LEU A 338 22.68 0.88 -22.81
C LEU A 338 23.83 1.38 -21.92
N LYS A 339 25.08 1.43 -22.42
CA LYS A 339 26.22 2.04 -21.72
C LYS A 339 26.00 3.52 -21.45
N HIS A 340 25.19 4.19 -22.27
CA HIS A 340 24.86 5.61 -22.13
C HIS A 340 23.63 5.86 -21.24
N VAL A 341 22.96 4.80 -20.78
CA VAL A 341 21.81 4.91 -19.88
C VAL A 341 22.29 4.63 -18.47
N THR A 342 22.43 5.67 -17.65
CA THR A 342 22.85 5.54 -16.26
C THR A 342 21.83 4.75 -15.47
N PHE A 343 22.28 3.67 -14.79
CA PHE A 343 21.44 2.97 -13.81
C PHE A 343 21.45 3.74 -12.49
N TYR A 344 22.65 4.01 -11.98
CA TYR A 344 22.89 4.89 -10.83
C TYR A 344 24.37 5.27 -10.81
N GLU A 345 24.71 6.50 -10.39
CA GLU A 345 26.07 7.06 -10.44
C GLU A 345 27.15 6.09 -9.90
N ASN A 346 26.85 5.41 -8.78
CA ASN A 346 27.77 4.46 -8.13
C ASN A 346 27.55 2.98 -8.51
N LEU A 347 26.56 2.65 -9.33
CA LEU A 347 26.25 1.25 -9.74
C LEU A 347 26.46 0.99 -11.24
N GLY A 348 26.84 2.04 -11.98
CA GLY A 348 27.13 1.99 -13.40
C GLY A 348 25.91 2.25 -14.29
N SER A 349 25.96 1.68 -15.47
CA SER A 349 24.96 1.81 -16.53
C SER A 349 23.93 0.67 -16.51
N ILE A 350 22.86 0.83 -17.29
CA ILE A 350 21.91 -0.26 -17.56
C ILE A 350 22.59 -1.40 -18.34
N TYR A 351 23.59 -1.10 -19.17
CA TYR A 351 24.42 -2.14 -19.78
C TYR A 351 25.05 -3.01 -18.70
N ASP A 352 25.70 -2.40 -17.70
CA ASP A 352 26.34 -3.14 -16.60
C ASP A 352 25.31 -3.99 -15.87
N LYS A 353 24.11 -3.43 -15.59
CA LYS A 353 22.99 -4.20 -15.03
C LYS A 353 22.66 -5.43 -15.86
N THR A 354 22.45 -5.29 -17.17
CA THR A 354 22.14 -6.46 -18.03
C THR A 354 23.25 -7.51 -18.03
N GLN A 355 24.53 -7.11 -17.94
CA GLN A 355 25.63 -8.06 -17.83
C GLN A 355 25.61 -8.83 -16.50
N ARG A 356 25.29 -8.15 -15.38
CA ARG A 356 25.11 -8.81 -14.09
C ARG A 356 23.94 -9.81 -14.12
N LEU A 357 22.80 -9.42 -14.70
CA LEU A 357 21.65 -10.31 -14.87
C LEU A 357 21.99 -11.53 -15.74
N ARG A 358 22.71 -11.34 -16.84
CA ARG A 358 23.18 -12.43 -17.70
C ARG A 358 24.09 -13.39 -16.94
N LYS A 359 25.07 -12.91 -16.19
CA LYS A 359 25.93 -13.76 -15.34
C LYS A 359 25.10 -14.54 -14.30
N MET A 360 24.09 -13.90 -13.71
CA MET A 360 23.23 -14.51 -12.70
C MET A 360 22.20 -15.49 -13.25
N ALA A 361 21.86 -15.40 -14.54
CA ALA A 361 20.99 -16.36 -15.22
C ALA A 361 21.51 -17.79 -15.03
N TYR A 362 22.83 -18.00 -15.10
CA TYR A 362 23.44 -19.30 -14.85
C TYR A 362 23.07 -19.86 -13.46
N PHE A 363 23.37 -19.12 -12.39
CA PHE A 363 23.19 -19.61 -11.02
C PHE A 363 21.73 -19.88 -10.67
N ILE A 364 20.79 -19.02 -11.11
CA ILE A 364 19.37 -19.25 -10.83
C ILE A 364 18.78 -20.35 -11.71
N SER A 365 19.30 -20.54 -12.94
CA SER A 365 18.84 -21.62 -13.82
C SER A 365 19.14 -23.00 -13.26
N ASP A 366 20.29 -23.17 -12.58
CA ASP A 366 20.65 -24.39 -11.87
C ASP A 366 19.71 -24.68 -10.69
N GLN A 367 19.47 -23.68 -9.84
CA GLN A 367 18.57 -23.83 -8.69
C GLN A 367 17.12 -24.15 -9.09
N LEU A 368 16.66 -23.64 -10.22
CA LEU A 368 15.27 -23.78 -10.69
C LEU A 368 15.09 -24.81 -11.81
N ASN A 369 16.16 -25.52 -12.21
CA ASN A 369 16.17 -26.47 -13.32
C ASN A 369 15.58 -25.90 -14.62
N LEU A 370 16.07 -24.72 -15.03
CA LEU A 370 15.61 -23.98 -16.22
C LEU A 370 16.60 -24.08 -17.38
N ASN A 371 16.13 -23.80 -18.59
CA ASN A 371 17.02 -23.64 -19.74
C ASN A 371 17.89 -22.39 -19.56
N LYS A 372 19.19 -22.62 -19.33
CA LYS A 372 20.22 -21.59 -19.14
C LYS A 372 20.30 -20.62 -20.30
N GLU A 373 20.39 -21.13 -21.52
CA GLU A 373 20.60 -20.32 -22.74
C GLU A 373 19.46 -19.32 -22.95
N LYS A 374 18.22 -19.80 -22.83
CA LYS A 374 17.04 -18.93 -22.97
C LYS A 374 17.00 -17.83 -21.91
N LEU A 375 17.33 -18.15 -20.66
CA LEU A 375 17.35 -17.15 -19.58
C LEU A 375 18.48 -16.14 -19.76
N GLU A 376 19.66 -16.57 -20.21
CA GLU A 376 20.77 -15.68 -20.54
C GLU A 376 20.43 -14.73 -21.70
N ILE A 377 19.79 -15.24 -22.76
CA ILE A 377 19.31 -14.42 -23.87
C ILE A 377 18.29 -13.41 -23.35
N ALA A 378 17.25 -13.86 -22.64
CA ALA A 378 16.23 -13.00 -22.08
C ALA A 378 16.82 -11.90 -21.17
N ALA A 379 17.76 -12.26 -20.29
CA ALA A 379 18.44 -11.31 -19.42
C ALA A 379 19.22 -10.25 -20.21
N SER A 380 19.90 -10.67 -21.28
CA SER A 380 20.76 -9.80 -22.10
C SER A 380 19.97 -8.73 -22.85
N VAL A 381 18.80 -9.08 -23.40
CA VAL A 381 17.96 -8.15 -24.17
C VAL A 381 16.82 -7.52 -23.38
N SER A 382 16.69 -7.85 -22.09
CA SER A 382 15.56 -7.43 -21.23
C SER A 382 15.33 -5.92 -21.14
N LYS A 383 16.38 -5.12 -21.35
CA LYS A 383 16.35 -3.65 -21.26
C LYS A 383 16.67 -2.96 -22.58
N SER A 384 16.84 -3.70 -23.68
CA SER A 384 17.27 -3.14 -24.98
C SER A 384 16.26 -2.15 -25.57
N ASP A 385 15.00 -2.19 -25.14
CA ASP A 385 13.98 -1.25 -25.59
C ASP A 385 14.11 0.15 -24.96
N LEU A 386 14.83 0.31 -23.85
CA LEU A 386 15.05 1.62 -23.22
C LEU A 386 15.79 2.63 -24.10
N VAL A 387 16.52 2.15 -25.11
CA VAL A 387 17.24 3.00 -26.09
C VAL A 387 16.49 3.16 -27.41
N SER A 388 15.24 2.65 -27.48
CA SER A 388 14.36 2.87 -28.63
C SER A 388 13.76 4.27 -28.59
N GLY A 389 13.51 4.85 -29.77
CA GLY A 389 12.81 6.14 -29.85
C GLY A 389 11.39 6.05 -29.31
N LEU A 390 10.72 4.92 -29.54
CA LEU A 390 9.37 4.66 -29.07
C LEU A 390 9.28 4.67 -27.54
N VAL A 391 10.19 4.03 -26.82
CA VAL A 391 10.19 4.10 -25.33
C VAL A 391 10.63 5.46 -24.84
N GLY A 392 11.44 6.21 -25.60
CA GLY A 392 11.72 7.61 -25.33
C GLY A 392 10.45 8.48 -25.31
N GLU A 393 9.56 8.27 -26.29
CA GLU A 393 8.26 8.96 -26.37
C GLU A 393 7.18 8.38 -25.45
N PHE A 394 7.24 7.07 -25.17
CA PHE A 394 6.28 6.33 -24.36
C PHE A 394 6.98 5.54 -23.23
N PRO A 395 7.54 6.19 -22.19
CA PRO A 395 8.32 5.53 -21.16
C PRO A 395 7.54 4.48 -20.35
N GLU A 396 6.22 4.64 -20.24
CA GLU A 396 5.31 3.70 -19.60
C GLU A 396 5.19 2.36 -20.33
N LEU A 397 5.63 2.28 -21.60
CA LEU A 397 5.60 1.07 -22.42
C LEU A 397 6.93 0.28 -22.40
N GLN A 398 7.89 0.67 -21.55
CA GLN A 398 9.11 -0.11 -21.33
C GLN A 398 8.81 -1.56 -20.94
N GLY A 399 9.66 -2.50 -21.36
CA GLY A 399 9.47 -3.94 -21.28
C GLY A 399 8.41 -4.47 -22.25
N VAL A 400 7.24 -3.81 -22.34
CA VAL A 400 6.16 -4.20 -23.25
C VAL A 400 6.62 -4.07 -24.70
N MET A 401 7.24 -2.94 -25.06
CA MET A 401 7.78 -2.76 -26.41
C MET A 401 8.94 -3.72 -26.68
N GLY A 402 9.80 -3.99 -25.68
CA GLY A 402 10.82 -5.03 -25.78
C GLY A 402 10.27 -6.40 -26.19
N LYS A 403 9.15 -6.84 -25.60
CA LYS A 403 8.46 -8.08 -26.02
C LYS A 403 8.02 -8.04 -27.48
N TYR A 404 7.40 -6.94 -27.91
CA TYR A 404 6.92 -6.79 -29.28
C TYR A 404 8.06 -6.80 -30.29
N PHE A 405 9.16 -6.08 -30.00
CA PHE A 405 10.37 -6.08 -30.83
C PHE A 405 10.99 -7.48 -30.91
N ALA A 406 11.12 -8.17 -29.77
CA ALA A 406 11.68 -9.52 -29.74
C ALA A 406 10.81 -10.51 -30.54
N SER A 407 9.50 -10.44 -30.38
CA SER A 407 8.56 -11.30 -31.13
C SER A 407 8.67 -11.06 -32.64
N LYS A 408 8.81 -9.79 -33.08
CA LYS A 408 8.99 -9.46 -34.50
C LYS A 408 10.35 -9.88 -35.07
N GLN A 409 11.35 -10.04 -34.21
CA GLN A 409 12.69 -10.52 -34.59
C GLN A 409 12.83 -12.05 -34.51
N GLY A 410 11.74 -12.77 -34.22
CA GLY A 410 11.72 -14.24 -34.21
C GLY A 410 12.26 -14.88 -32.93
N PHE A 411 12.38 -14.11 -31.84
CA PHE A 411 12.68 -14.70 -30.53
C PHE A 411 11.53 -15.60 -30.09
N GLU A 412 11.86 -16.67 -29.37
CA GLU A 412 10.87 -17.56 -28.78
C GLU A 412 9.94 -16.79 -27.81
N ASP A 413 8.68 -17.24 -27.75
CA ASP A 413 7.62 -16.57 -27.00
C ASP A 413 7.89 -16.53 -25.49
N ASP A 414 8.62 -17.51 -24.94
CA ASP A 414 9.04 -17.51 -23.53
C ASP A 414 10.09 -16.42 -23.24
N VAL A 415 11.08 -16.23 -24.12
CA VAL A 415 12.08 -15.15 -24.06
C VAL A 415 11.41 -13.80 -24.24
N ALA A 416 10.62 -13.62 -25.31
CA ALA A 416 9.95 -12.35 -25.59
C ALA A 416 9.03 -11.93 -24.44
N ARG A 417 8.28 -12.89 -23.87
CA ARG A 417 7.45 -12.64 -22.69
C ARG A 417 8.26 -12.22 -21.48
N ALA A 418 9.38 -12.90 -21.18
CA ALA A 418 10.23 -12.57 -20.04
C ALA A 418 10.77 -11.13 -20.10
N ILE A 419 11.06 -10.60 -21.30
CA ILE A 419 11.47 -9.20 -21.50
C ILE A 419 10.40 -8.23 -20.99
N SER A 420 9.10 -8.51 -21.16
CA SER A 420 8.06 -7.65 -20.56
C SER A 420 7.79 -7.99 -19.09
N GLU A 421 7.74 -9.27 -18.75
CA GLU A 421 7.24 -9.73 -17.46
C GLU A 421 8.24 -9.61 -16.32
N HIS A 422 9.54 -9.41 -16.59
CA HIS A 422 10.53 -9.27 -15.51
C HIS A 422 10.29 -8.03 -14.62
N TYR A 423 9.59 -7.01 -15.12
CA TYR A 423 9.15 -5.87 -14.31
C TYR A 423 8.06 -6.25 -13.29
N LEU A 424 7.29 -7.32 -13.53
CA LEU A 424 6.20 -7.74 -12.65
C LEU A 424 6.70 -8.34 -11.33
N PRO A 425 5.96 -8.19 -10.22
CA PRO A 425 4.77 -7.35 -10.08
C PRO A 425 5.14 -5.86 -9.95
N ILE A 426 4.36 -4.99 -10.63
CA ILE A 426 4.59 -3.52 -10.64
C ILE A 426 4.02 -2.83 -9.39
N SER A 427 3.09 -3.50 -8.70
CA SER A 427 2.45 -3.01 -7.47
C SER A 427 2.13 -4.17 -6.53
N ILE A 428 1.72 -3.83 -5.30
CA ILE A 428 1.33 -4.81 -4.28
C ILE A 428 0.14 -5.68 -4.73
N SER A 429 -0.78 -5.12 -5.53
CA SER A 429 -1.93 -5.84 -6.08
C SER A 429 -1.73 -6.40 -7.49
N SER A 430 -0.62 -6.05 -8.15
CA SER A 430 -0.28 -6.55 -9.48
C SER A 430 -0.01 -8.05 -9.44
N HIS A 431 -0.31 -8.75 -10.52
CA HIS A 431 -0.01 -10.17 -10.66
C HIS A 431 1.51 -10.39 -10.72
N VAL A 432 1.96 -11.55 -10.21
CA VAL A 432 3.35 -11.99 -10.36
C VAL A 432 3.55 -12.66 -11.73
N PRO A 433 4.77 -12.65 -12.29
CA PRO A 433 5.07 -13.49 -13.44
C PRO A 433 4.87 -14.96 -13.07
N LYS A 434 4.28 -15.74 -13.98
CA LYS A 434 3.99 -17.17 -13.77
C LYS A 434 4.84 -18.10 -14.62
N LYS A 435 5.38 -17.62 -15.75
CA LYS A 435 6.24 -18.44 -16.59
C LYS A 435 7.63 -18.58 -15.94
N PRO A 436 8.28 -19.75 -16.04
CA PRO A 436 9.52 -20.00 -15.31
C PRO A 436 10.65 -19.00 -15.62
N ILE A 437 10.90 -18.74 -16.90
CA ILE A 437 11.92 -17.77 -17.36
C ILE A 437 11.58 -16.35 -16.89
N SER A 438 10.33 -15.90 -17.05
CA SER A 438 9.86 -14.60 -16.56
C SER A 438 10.04 -14.44 -15.05
N SER A 439 9.73 -15.48 -14.28
CA SER A 439 9.82 -15.48 -12.82
C SER A 439 11.26 -15.39 -12.36
N ALA A 440 12.15 -16.19 -12.95
CA ALA A 440 13.57 -16.15 -12.68
C ALA A 440 14.17 -14.77 -13.01
N LEU A 441 13.89 -14.23 -14.20
CA LEU A 441 14.41 -12.92 -14.61
C LEU A 441 13.86 -11.78 -13.74
N SER A 442 12.59 -11.83 -13.34
CA SER A 442 12.01 -10.89 -12.38
C SER A 442 12.73 -10.92 -11.03
N ILE A 443 13.03 -12.11 -10.51
CA ILE A 443 13.76 -12.27 -9.24
C ILE A 443 15.15 -11.65 -9.37
N LEU A 444 15.88 -11.97 -10.45
CA LEU A 444 17.21 -11.43 -10.70
C LEU A 444 17.20 -9.90 -10.84
N ASP A 445 16.30 -9.32 -11.62
CA ASP A 445 16.25 -7.86 -11.84
C ASP A 445 15.99 -7.08 -10.54
N LYS A 446 15.12 -7.62 -9.68
CA LYS A 446 14.79 -7.02 -8.36
C LYS A 446 15.92 -7.23 -7.37
N LEU A 447 16.52 -8.41 -7.34
CA LEU A 447 17.61 -8.73 -6.43
C LEU A 447 18.88 -7.94 -6.78
N ASP A 448 19.20 -7.77 -8.05
CA ASP A 448 20.29 -6.90 -8.53
C ASP A 448 20.14 -5.48 -7.95
N THR A 449 18.98 -4.86 -8.14
CA THR A 449 18.70 -3.53 -7.59
C THR A 449 18.80 -3.52 -6.07
N LEU A 450 18.23 -4.50 -5.37
CA LEU A 450 18.30 -4.55 -3.92
C LEU A 450 19.74 -4.68 -3.40
N VAL A 451 20.52 -5.57 -3.98
CA VAL A 451 21.93 -5.77 -3.61
C VAL A 451 22.74 -4.53 -3.92
N GLY A 452 22.62 -3.97 -5.12
CA GLY A 452 23.34 -2.77 -5.52
C GLY A 452 23.11 -1.59 -4.58
N PHE A 453 21.85 -1.26 -4.29
CA PHE A 453 21.53 -0.13 -3.40
C PHE A 453 21.96 -0.38 -1.94
N PHE A 454 21.89 -1.61 -1.44
CA PHE A 454 22.35 -1.93 -0.08
C PHE A 454 23.89 -1.91 0.02
N LEU A 455 24.60 -2.35 -1.02
CA LEU A 455 26.07 -2.31 -1.10
C LEU A 455 26.62 -0.88 -0.96
N ILE A 456 25.96 0.09 -1.59
CA ILE A 456 26.35 1.50 -1.53
C ILE A 456 25.65 2.28 -0.39
N ASN A 457 25.04 1.57 0.57
CA ASN A 457 24.36 2.11 1.74
C ASN A 457 23.20 3.09 1.43
N GLN A 458 22.53 2.93 0.30
CA GLN A 458 21.35 3.71 -0.13
C GLN A 458 20.04 2.99 0.25
N LYS A 459 19.88 2.72 1.55
CA LYS A 459 18.75 1.97 2.12
C LYS A 459 17.49 2.86 2.25
N PRO A 460 16.27 2.29 2.18
CA PRO A 460 15.06 3.08 2.39
C PRO A 460 14.92 3.49 3.87
N THR A 461 14.59 4.75 4.13
CA THR A 461 14.35 5.28 5.50
C THR A 461 12.88 5.19 5.88
N SER A 462 12.55 5.22 7.17
CA SER A 462 11.16 5.12 7.66
C SER A 462 10.16 6.00 6.90
N SER A 463 10.55 7.23 6.54
CA SER A 463 9.70 8.19 5.82
C SER A 463 9.86 8.21 4.30
N LYS A 464 10.96 7.70 3.73
CA LYS A 464 11.25 7.80 2.28
C LYS A 464 11.80 6.51 1.67
N ASP A 465 11.31 6.19 0.49
CA ASP A 465 11.81 5.11 -0.37
C ASP A 465 11.89 5.62 -1.81
N PRO A 466 12.89 6.45 -2.13
CA PRO A 466 12.97 7.13 -3.43
C PRO A 466 13.18 6.15 -4.60
N PHE A 467 13.80 4.99 -4.34
CA PHE A 467 14.13 3.99 -5.35
C PHE A 467 13.17 2.78 -5.34
N ALA A 468 12.06 2.88 -4.61
CA ALA A 468 11.02 1.84 -4.50
C ALA A 468 11.56 0.45 -4.06
N LEU A 469 12.60 0.41 -3.22
CA LEU A 469 13.25 -0.82 -2.75
C LEU A 469 12.30 -1.71 -1.94
N ARG A 470 11.36 -1.11 -1.18
CA ARG A 470 10.32 -1.87 -0.47
C ARG A 470 9.40 -2.61 -1.44
N ARG A 471 9.06 -1.95 -2.55
CA ARG A 471 8.21 -2.53 -3.58
C ARG A 471 8.94 -3.65 -4.30
N ALA A 472 10.22 -3.45 -4.63
CA ALA A 472 11.06 -4.49 -5.23
C ALA A 472 11.16 -5.73 -4.34
N ALA A 473 11.41 -5.55 -3.03
CA ALA A 473 11.48 -6.64 -2.08
C ALA A 473 10.15 -7.40 -1.92
N ILE A 474 9.02 -6.68 -1.79
CA ILE A 474 7.69 -7.32 -1.76
C ILE A 474 7.43 -8.08 -3.06
N GLY A 475 7.77 -7.49 -4.21
CA GLY A 475 7.60 -8.12 -5.50
C GLY A 475 8.42 -9.40 -5.66
N LEU A 476 9.67 -9.39 -5.21
CA LEU A 476 10.54 -10.58 -5.18
C LEU A 476 9.94 -11.67 -4.31
N LEU A 477 9.59 -11.36 -3.06
CA LEU A 477 9.01 -12.32 -2.12
C LEU A 477 7.70 -12.92 -2.64
N ARG A 478 6.82 -12.10 -3.22
CA ARG A 478 5.59 -12.57 -3.84
C ARG A 478 5.85 -13.49 -5.03
N THR A 479 6.80 -13.16 -5.90
CA THR A 479 7.18 -14.03 -7.02
C THR A 479 7.69 -15.38 -6.56
N VAL A 480 8.47 -15.43 -5.47
CA VAL A 480 8.94 -16.69 -4.86
C VAL A 480 7.78 -17.49 -4.29
N ILE A 481 6.94 -16.86 -3.47
CA ILE A 481 5.87 -17.51 -2.72
C ILE A 481 4.73 -17.99 -3.63
N GLU A 482 4.22 -17.12 -4.50
CA GLU A 482 3.05 -17.41 -5.33
C GLU A 482 3.37 -18.38 -6.48
N ASN A 483 4.65 -18.62 -6.78
CA ASN A 483 5.10 -19.63 -7.73
C ASN A 483 5.71 -20.88 -7.06
N ASN A 484 5.69 -20.95 -5.72
CA ASN A 484 6.28 -22.06 -4.95
C ASN A 484 7.75 -22.35 -5.31
N LEU A 485 8.57 -21.30 -5.48
CA LEU A 485 9.97 -21.44 -5.88
C LEU A 485 10.86 -21.68 -4.66
N SER A 486 11.66 -22.75 -4.71
CA SER A 486 12.71 -23.02 -3.73
C SER A 486 14.01 -22.42 -4.24
N ILE A 487 14.42 -21.27 -3.68
CA ILE A 487 15.66 -20.57 -4.04
C ILE A 487 16.47 -20.24 -2.80
N LYS A 488 17.80 -20.30 -2.93
CA LYS A 488 18.74 -19.89 -1.88
C LYS A 488 19.08 -18.42 -2.10
N ILE A 489 18.28 -17.53 -1.52
CA ILE A 489 18.41 -16.08 -1.72
C ILE A 489 19.77 -15.57 -1.22
N SER A 490 20.30 -16.15 -0.13
CA SER A 490 21.62 -15.83 0.41
C SER A 490 22.72 -16.05 -0.61
N ASP A 491 22.73 -17.21 -1.26
CA ASP A 491 23.73 -17.55 -2.27
C ASP A 491 23.64 -16.56 -3.44
N LEU A 492 22.42 -16.23 -3.90
CA LEU A 492 22.22 -15.26 -4.96
C LEU A 492 22.70 -13.85 -4.58
N ILE A 493 22.48 -13.41 -3.32
CA ILE A 493 22.99 -12.13 -2.81
C ILE A 493 24.52 -12.14 -2.86
N GLU A 494 25.17 -13.19 -2.35
CA GLU A 494 26.63 -13.30 -2.34
C GLU A 494 27.22 -13.29 -3.75
N TYR A 495 26.60 -14.00 -4.70
CA TYR A 495 27.01 -13.95 -6.11
C TYR A 495 26.87 -12.55 -6.70
N PHE A 496 25.76 -11.85 -6.43
CA PHE A 496 25.61 -10.46 -6.86
C PHE A 496 26.69 -9.55 -6.23
N GLN A 497 27.00 -9.70 -4.94
CA GLN A 497 28.05 -8.91 -4.28
C GLN A 497 29.41 -9.11 -4.97
N ARG A 498 29.78 -10.36 -5.29
CA ARG A 498 31.00 -10.67 -6.04
C ARG A 498 30.99 -10.03 -7.43
N ILE A 499 29.89 -10.16 -8.17
CA ILE A 499 29.76 -9.58 -9.51
C ILE A 499 29.85 -8.05 -9.47
N TYR A 500 29.27 -7.38 -8.46
CA TYR A 500 29.41 -5.94 -8.25
C TYR A 500 30.86 -5.55 -7.92
N SER A 501 31.54 -6.35 -7.10
CA SER A 501 32.96 -6.16 -6.77
C SER A 501 33.85 -6.30 -8.02
N ASP A 502 33.62 -7.32 -8.84
CA ASP A 502 34.31 -7.53 -10.13
C ASP A 502 34.10 -6.37 -11.11
N GLN A 503 32.94 -5.69 -11.03
CA GLN A 503 32.64 -4.49 -11.81
C GLN A 503 33.38 -3.24 -11.29
N GLY A 504 33.96 -3.30 -10.09
CA GLY A 504 34.64 -2.17 -9.44
C GLY A 504 33.71 -1.27 -8.63
N VAL A 505 32.49 -1.73 -8.28
CA VAL A 505 31.61 -0.99 -7.37
C VAL A 505 32.19 -1.04 -5.96
N LYS A 506 32.36 0.14 -5.34
CA LYS A 506 32.87 0.25 -3.97
C LYS A 506 31.83 -0.28 -2.98
N GLU A 507 32.22 -1.30 -2.22
CA GLU A 507 31.42 -1.81 -1.11
C GLU A 507 31.51 -0.85 0.08
N LEU A 508 30.43 -0.12 0.35
CA LEU A 508 30.32 0.78 1.50
C LEU A 508 29.67 0.08 2.70
N ASN A 509 28.94 -1.02 2.46
CA ASN A 509 28.26 -1.79 3.49
C ASN A 509 28.72 -3.26 3.50
N LYS A 510 29.52 -3.62 4.51
CA LYS A 510 30.02 -4.99 4.71
C LYS A 510 28.94 -5.97 5.19
N GLU A 511 27.85 -5.45 5.75
CA GLU A 511 26.73 -6.25 6.30
C GLU A 511 25.56 -6.36 5.32
N THR A 512 25.79 -6.13 4.02
CA THR A 512 24.75 -6.10 2.99
C THR A 512 23.82 -7.32 3.01
N LYS A 513 24.38 -8.53 3.15
CA LYS A 513 23.61 -9.77 3.23
C LYS A 513 22.66 -9.76 4.44
N ASN A 514 23.18 -9.49 5.63
CA ASN A 514 22.40 -9.50 6.87
C ASN A 514 21.30 -8.45 6.85
N ASP A 515 21.63 -7.24 6.39
CA ASP A 515 20.68 -6.15 6.24
C ASP A 515 19.54 -6.49 5.25
N LEU A 516 19.86 -7.13 4.12
CA LEU A 516 18.86 -7.54 3.13
C LEU A 516 17.94 -8.64 3.67
N ILE A 517 18.49 -9.63 4.37
CA ILE A 517 17.68 -10.69 4.99
C ILE A 517 16.74 -10.08 6.04
N MET A 518 17.23 -9.19 6.90
CA MET A 518 16.38 -8.45 7.84
C MET A 518 15.32 -7.62 7.12
N PHE A 519 15.70 -6.93 6.04
CA PHE A 519 14.78 -6.15 5.24
C PHE A 519 13.67 -7.01 4.62
N PHE A 520 14.01 -8.19 4.09
CA PHE A 520 13.03 -9.15 3.57
C PHE A 520 12.12 -9.69 4.67
N ARG A 521 12.61 -10.01 5.87
CA ARG A 521 11.76 -10.40 7.01
C ARG A 521 10.74 -9.31 7.35
N GLU A 522 11.17 -8.06 7.41
CA GLU A 522 10.27 -6.93 7.66
C GLU A 522 9.25 -6.71 6.53
N ARG A 523 9.60 -7.02 5.27
CA ARG A 523 8.63 -6.99 4.16
C ARG A 523 7.68 -8.19 4.18
N MET A 524 8.16 -9.35 4.63
CA MET A 524 7.35 -10.55 4.80
C MET A 524 6.25 -10.34 5.84
N LYS A 525 6.54 -9.65 6.96
CA LYS A 525 5.52 -9.22 7.93
C LYS A 525 4.38 -8.44 7.25
N ASN A 526 4.68 -7.55 6.31
CA ASN A 526 3.67 -6.77 5.61
C ASN A 526 2.79 -7.65 4.72
N ILE A 527 3.39 -8.58 3.96
CA ILE A 527 2.66 -9.54 3.11
C ILE A 527 1.70 -10.39 3.95
N LEU A 528 2.16 -10.88 5.11
CA LEU A 528 1.34 -11.70 6.01
C LEU A 528 0.19 -10.89 6.66
N LYS A 529 0.42 -9.63 7.01
CA LYS A 529 -0.62 -8.71 7.51
C LYS A 529 -1.71 -8.46 6.46
N GLU A 530 -1.34 -8.28 5.19
CA GLU A 530 -2.31 -8.14 4.09
C GLU A 530 -3.17 -9.39 3.90
N LYS A 531 -2.62 -10.58 4.21
CA LYS A 531 -3.36 -11.85 4.23
C LYS A 531 -4.21 -12.06 5.49
N LYS A 532 -4.31 -11.05 6.38
CA LYS A 532 -5.10 -11.07 7.63
C LYS A 532 -4.69 -12.19 8.59
N ILE A 533 -3.40 -12.54 8.64
CA ILE A 533 -2.86 -13.52 9.59
C ILE A 533 -2.74 -12.88 10.99
N ARG A 534 -2.97 -13.68 12.03
CA ARG A 534 -2.89 -13.25 13.43
C ARG A 534 -1.49 -12.72 13.79
N ALA A 535 -1.41 -11.62 14.53
CA ALA A 535 -0.17 -10.87 14.74
C ALA A 535 0.92 -11.67 15.48
N ASP A 536 0.52 -12.45 16.49
CA ASP A 536 1.38 -13.34 17.27
C ASP A 536 1.94 -14.49 16.41
N ILE A 537 1.15 -15.05 15.48
CA ILE A 537 1.60 -16.08 14.52
C ILE A 537 2.61 -15.51 13.53
N ILE A 538 2.43 -14.25 13.11
CA ILE A 538 3.40 -13.54 12.28
C ILE A 538 4.72 -13.39 13.04
N GLU A 539 4.67 -12.92 14.29
CA GLU A 539 5.87 -12.73 15.09
C GLU A 539 6.56 -14.08 15.36
N ALA A 540 5.82 -15.10 15.78
CA ALA A 540 6.30 -16.47 15.97
C ALA A 540 7.05 -16.99 14.73
N SER A 541 6.46 -16.83 13.55
CA SER A 541 7.06 -17.34 12.32
C SER A 541 8.34 -16.58 11.94
N ILE A 542 8.38 -15.27 12.16
CA ILE A 542 9.53 -14.43 11.80
C ILE A 542 10.67 -14.63 12.80
N SER A 543 10.38 -14.72 14.11
CA SER A 543 11.39 -14.91 15.15
C SER A 543 12.13 -16.25 15.00
N SER A 544 11.43 -17.32 14.62
CA SER A 544 12.06 -18.63 14.33
C SER A 544 12.82 -18.68 13.01
N HIS A 545 12.58 -17.72 12.10
CA HIS A 545 13.15 -17.77 10.77
C HIS A 545 14.57 -17.20 10.77
N ALA A 546 15.56 -18.03 11.07
CA ALA A 546 16.97 -17.66 10.99
C ALA A 546 17.53 -17.71 9.55
N ASN A 547 16.85 -18.38 8.63
CA ASN A 547 17.35 -18.68 7.28
C ASN A 547 16.82 -17.67 6.24
N ASP A 548 16.97 -18.01 4.96
CA ASP A 548 16.58 -17.25 3.78
C ASP A 548 15.46 -17.90 2.95
N ASN A 549 14.89 -19.01 3.44
CA ASN A 549 13.79 -19.73 2.79
C ASN A 549 12.42 -19.10 3.13
N PHE A 550 12.09 -17.99 2.47
CA PHE A 550 10.83 -17.29 2.71
C PHE A 550 9.58 -18.07 2.26
N LEU A 551 9.74 -19.07 1.37
CA LEU A 551 8.63 -19.97 1.00
C LEU A 551 8.27 -20.90 2.17
N GLU A 552 9.28 -21.49 2.83
CA GLU A 552 9.09 -22.31 4.03
C GLU A 552 8.43 -21.49 5.14
N LEU A 553 8.93 -20.27 5.39
CA LEU A 553 8.31 -19.34 6.34
C LEU A 553 6.83 -19.17 6.03
N TYR A 554 6.49 -18.79 4.80
CA TYR A 554 5.11 -18.56 4.38
C TYR A 554 4.22 -19.80 4.61
N LYS A 555 4.68 -20.98 4.19
CA LYS A 555 3.92 -22.23 4.31
C LYS A 555 3.69 -22.60 5.78
N LYS A 556 4.71 -22.52 6.63
CA LYS A 556 4.57 -22.80 8.08
C LYS A 556 3.60 -21.82 8.74
N THR A 557 3.69 -20.53 8.42
CA THR A 557 2.76 -19.52 8.94
C THR A 557 1.32 -19.81 8.56
N LEU A 558 1.05 -20.16 7.29
CA LEU A 558 -0.30 -20.51 6.84
C LEU A 558 -0.86 -21.74 7.54
N ILE A 559 -0.04 -22.79 7.69
CA ILE A 559 -0.44 -24.01 8.42
C ILE A 559 -0.74 -23.68 9.87
N MET A 560 0.14 -22.94 10.56
CA MET A 560 -0.11 -22.53 11.94
C MET A 560 -1.41 -21.74 12.05
N ASN A 561 -1.61 -20.72 11.21
CA ASN A 561 -2.84 -19.91 11.20
C ASN A 561 -4.12 -20.74 10.92
N LYS A 562 -4.04 -21.78 10.09
CA LYS A 562 -5.17 -22.68 9.79
C LYS A 562 -5.55 -23.59 10.97
N PHE A 563 -4.57 -24.00 11.78
CA PHE A 563 -4.76 -25.04 12.80
C PHE A 563 -4.66 -24.55 14.25
N ILE A 564 -4.26 -23.30 14.49
CA ILE A 564 -4.05 -22.76 15.84
C ILE A 564 -5.30 -22.88 16.75
N SER A 565 -6.50 -22.69 16.19
CA SER A 565 -7.77 -22.81 16.92
C SER A 565 -8.34 -24.23 16.97
N LYS A 566 -7.72 -25.19 16.28
CA LYS A 566 -8.11 -26.61 16.25
C LYS A 566 -7.30 -27.40 17.26
N ASP A 567 -7.72 -28.64 17.54
CA ASP A 567 -7.04 -29.51 18.51
C ASP A 567 -5.57 -29.70 18.18
N LEU A 568 -5.22 -29.80 16.89
CA LEU A 568 -3.84 -29.89 16.44
C LEU A 568 -2.96 -28.75 16.98
N GLY A 569 -3.39 -27.51 16.79
CA GLY A 569 -2.66 -26.32 17.25
C GLY A 569 -2.73 -26.14 18.76
N LYS A 570 -3.91 -26.33 19.36
CA LYS A 570 -4.09 -26.22 20.83
C LYS A 570 -3.20 -27.19 21.59
N ASN A 571 -3.16 -28.45 21.16
CA ASN A 571 -2.31 -29.47 21.76
C ASN A 571 -0.84 -29.07 21.67
N ALA A 572 -0.35 -28.70 20.47
CA ALA A 572 1.03 -28.29 20.29
C ALA A 572 1.40 -27.07 21.16
N VAL A 573 0.56 -26.03 21.19
CA VAL A 573 0.81 -24.84 22.03
C VAL A 573 0.79 -25.20 23.52
N SER A 574 -0.14 -26.05 23.97
CA SER A 574 -0.23 -26.47 25.36
C SER A 574 1.01 -27.26 25.81
N THR A 575 1.47 -28.19 24.98
CA THR A 575 2.68 -29.00 25.22
C THR A 575 3.90 -28.09 25.36
N TYR A 576 4.08 -27.16 24.42
CA TYR A 576 5.18 -26.21 24.47
C TYR A 576 5.15 -25.34 25.72
N LYS A 577 3.99 -24.74 26.06
CA LYS A 577 3.87 -23.83 27.21
C LYS A 577 4.14 -24.55 28.54
N ARG A 578 3.69 -25.80 28.70
CA ARG A 578 3.99 -26.61 29.89
C ARG A 578 5.50 -26.82 30.06
N ALA A 579 6.19 -27.21 28.99
CA ALA A 579 7.64 -27.40 29.01
C ALA A 579 8.42 -26.08 29.20
N SER A 580 8.07 -25.01 28.47
CA SER A 580 8.73 -23.70 28.57
C SER A 580 8.58 -23.08 29.96
N SER A 581 7.41 -23.20 30.60
CA SER A 581 7.18 -22.62 31.93
C SER A 581 8.07 -23.25 33.01
N ILE A 582 8.40 -24.54 32.88
CA ILE A 582 9.33 -25.22 33.80
C ILE A 582 10.76 -24.75 33.55
N LEU A 583 11.15 -24.60 32.28
CA LEU A 583 12.48 -24.11 31.92
C LEU A 583 12.71 -22.66 32.36
N GLU A 584 11.68 -21.80 32.31
CA GLU A 584 11.76 -20.40 32.76
C GLU A 584 12.01 -20.25 34.27
N GLN A 585 11.64 -21.26 35.07
CA GLN A 585 11.89 -21.27 36.51
C GLN A 585 13.34 -21.64 36.86
N GLU A 586 14.12 -22.15 35.91
CA GLU A 586 15.48 -22.67 36.11
C GLU A 586 16.53 -21.74 35.46
N LYS A 587 17.58 -21.39 36.20
CA LYS A 587 18.56 -20.36 35.78
C LYS A 587 19.76 -20.89 35.00
N ILE A 588 20.06 -22.19 35.07
CA ILE A 588 21.25 -22.81 34.46
C ILE A 588 20.84 -24.13 33.83
N ILE A 589 20.96 -24.23 32.51
CA ILE A 589 20.72 -25.45 31.74
C ILE A 589 21.98 -25.71 30.91
N SER A 590 22.55 -26.91 31.03
CA SER A 590 23.68 -27.35 30.22
C SER A 590 23.25 -27.49 28.75
N LYS A 591 24.17 -27.27 27.79
CA LYS A 591 23.88 -27.25 26.34
C LYS A 591 24.27 -28.54 25.62
N ASN A 592 24.63 -29.59 26.36
CA ASN A 592 25.19 -30.81 25.77
C ASN A 592 24.10 -31.77 25.26
N GLY A 593 22.84 -31.54 25.65
CA GLY A 593 21.71 -32.39 25.30
C GLY A 593 21.64 -33.64 26.19
N PRO A 594 20.46 -34.27 26.30
CA PRO A 594 20.24 -35.31 27.28
C PRO A 594 21.05 -36.57 26.94
N ASP A 595 21.64 -37.17 27.95
CA ASP A 595 22.33 -38.45 27.91
C ASP A 595 21.31 -39.58 28.13
N ALA A 596 21.21 -40.47 27.14
CA ALA A 596 20.31 -41.62 27.19
C ALA A 596 20.69 -42.63 28.28
N VAL A 597 21.95 -42.66 28.73
CA VAL A 597 22.42 -43.52 29.82
C VAL A 597 21.80 -43.12 31.16
N LEU A 598 21.42 -41.85 31.30
CA LEU A 598 20.82 -41.30 32.52
C LEU A 598 19.29 -41.47 32.57
N PHE A 599 18.64 -42.02 31.53
CA PHE A 599 17.20 -42.29 31.56
C PHE A 599 16.89 -43.49 32.46
N ARG A 600 16.04 -43.26 33.47
CA ARG A 600 15.63 -44.26 34.47
C ARG A 600 14.21 -44.78 34.23
N LEU A 601 13.37 -43.96 33.62
CA LEU A 601 11.96 -44.26 33.37
C LEU A 601 11.71 -44.40 31.87
N GLU A 602 10.74 -45.23 31.50
CA GLU A 602 10.41 -45.48 30.08
C GLU A 602 9.80 -44.23 29.41
N GLU A 603 9.14 -43.36 30.18
CA GLU A 603 8.57 -42.10 29.70
C GLU A 603 9.65 -41.11 29.21
N GLU A 604 10.85 -41.13 29.81
CA GLU A 604 11.98 -40.31 29.37
C GLU A 604 12.47 -40.75 28.00
N LYS A 605 12.56 -42.07 27.80
CA LYS A 605 12.95 -42.69 26.52
C LYS A 605 11.88 -42.45 25.45
N GLU A 606 10.60 -42.67 25.78
CA GLU A 606 9.47 -42.46 24.86
C GLU A 606 9.46 -41.01 24.33
N LEU A 607 9.60 -40.03 25.22
CA LEU A 607 9.62 -38.62 24.84
C LEU A 607 10.85 -38.30 23.97
N PHE A 608 12.03 -38.81 24.33
CA PHE A 608 13.25 -38.60 23.54
C PHE A 608 13.16 -39.20 22.13
N GLU A 609 12.60 -40.41 21.99
CA GLU A 609 12.36 -41.06 20.70
C GLU A 609 11.39 -40.25 19.83
N LYS A 610 10.30 -39.75 20.40
CA LYS A 610 9.34 -38.88 19.69
C LYS A 610 10.01 -37.60 19.20
N ILE A 611 10.82 -36.95 20.02
CA ILE A 611 11.57 -35.74 19.62
C ILE A 611 12.52 -36.06 18.46
N ASN A 612 13.28 -37.15 18.54
CA ASN A 612 14.21 -37.54 17.48
C ASN A 612 13.47 -37.90 16.17
N ALA A 613 12.31 -38.54 16.24
CA ALA A 613 11.46 -38.80 15.08
C ALA A 613 11.00 -37.50 14.40
N ILE A 614 10.60 -36.49 15.18
CA ILE A 614 10.21 -35.17 14.66
C ILE A 614 11.40 -34.45 14.02
N ARG A 615 12.55 -34.43 14.69
CA ARG A 615 13.78 -33.82 14.15
C ARG A 615 14.17 -34.46 12.82
N LYS A 616 14.07 -35.79 12.71
CA LYS A 616 14.31 -36.53 11.47
C LYS A 616 13.28 -36.22 10.37
N ALA A 617 12.02 -36.00 10.73
CA ALA A 617 11.00 -35.56 9.76
C ALA A 617 11.31 -34.16 9.21
N PHE A 618 11.83 -33.26 10.04
CA PHE A 618 12.12 -31.88 9.63
C PHE A 618 13.36 -31.75 8.73
N THR A 619 14.26 -32.74 8.72
CA THR A 619 15.45 -32.78 7.85
C THR A 619 15.18 -33.32 6.45
N ILE A 620 13.96 -33.78 6.14
CA ILE A 620 13.57 -34.24 4.80
C ILE A 620 13.67 -33.10 3.78
N LYS A 621 14.07 -33.41 2.53
CA LYS A 621 14.14 -32.45 1.41
C LYS A 621 12.84 -31.66 1.25
N GLU A 622 12.98 -30.37 0.96
CA GLU A 622 11.90 -29.37 0.85
C GLU A 622 10.72 -29.82 -0.01
N ASP A 623 11.01 -30.45 -1.15
CA ASP A 623 10.04 -30.91 -2.15
C ASP A 623 9.10 -32.02 -1.64
N LYS A 624 9.46 -32.67 -0.53
CA LYS A 624 8.67 -33.72 0.14
C LYS A 624 8.14 -33.29 1.51
N LYS A 625 8.40 -32.04 1.94
CA LYS A 625 7.93 -31.56 3.25
C LYS A 625 6.43 -31.34 3.25
N ASN A 626 5.74 -32.03 4.18
CA ASN A 626 4.34 -31.77 4.50
C ASN A 626 4.26 -31.05 5.84
N TYR A 627 4.09 -29.73 5.79
CA TYR A 627 4.03 -28.89 6.98
C TYR A 627 2.82 -29.17 7.87
N GLU A 628 1.71 -29.67 7.30
CA GLU A 628 0.56 -30.11 8.08
C GLU A 628 0.90 -31.38 8.88
N ASN A 629 1.60 -32.33 8.25
CA ASN A 629 2.11 -33.51 8.95
C ASN A 629 3.16 -33.16 10.01
N HIS A 630 4.03 -32.17 9.75
CA HIS A 630 4.98 -31.68 10.74
C HIS A 630 4.28 -31.12 11.99
N LEU A 631 3.23 -30.31 11.80
CA LEU A 631 2.43 -29.80 12.92
C LEU A 631 1.69 -30.93 13.64
N LYS A 632 1.20 -31.95 12.90
CA LYS A 632 0.59 -33.14 13.49
C LYS A 632 1.56 -33.89 14.38
N LEU A 633 2.79 -34.15 13.91
CA LEU A 633 3.82 -34.81 14.71
C LEU A 633 4.14 -34.03 16.00
N LEU A 634 4.19 -32.69 15.92
CA LEU A 634 4.33 -31.84 17.11
C LEU A 634 3.12 -31.99 18.06
N SER A 635 1.90 -32.01 17.51
CA SER A 635 0.67 -32.17 18.29
C SER A 635 0.59 -33.51 19.01
N ASP A 636 0.98 -34.59 18.33
CA ASP A 636 0.92 -35.97 18.84
C ASP A 636 1.88 -36.21 20.03
N THR A 637 2.85 -35.31 20.27
CA THR A 637 3.71 -35.37 21.46
C THR A 637 2.96 -35.09 22.76
N LYS A 638 1.76 -34.50 22.71
CA LYS A 638 0.98 -34.16 23.91
C LYS A 638 0.83 -35.34 24.87
N LEU A 639 0.47 -36.52 24.36
CA LEU A 639 0.27 -37.71 25.19
C LEU A 639 1.55 -38.15 25.89
N SER A 640 2.67 -38.24 25.15
CA SER A 640 3.97 -38.60 25.71
C SER A 640 4.49 -37.55 26.70
N THR A 641 4.23 -36.27 26.44
CA THR A 641 4.63 -35.18 27.33
C THR A 641 3.79 -35.14 28.59
N ASP A 642 2.48 -35.37 28.49
CA ASP A 642 1.60 -35.44 29.66
C ASP A 642 2.01 -36.62 30.56
N ARG A 643 2.24 -37.82 29.99
CA ARG A 643 2.79 -38.99 30.73
C ARG A 643 4.13 -38.70 31.39
N PHE A 644 5.05 -38.05 30.67
CA PHE A 644 6.33 -37.63 31.23
C PHE A 644 6.13 -36.76 32.46
N PHE A 645 5.27 -35.75 32.40
CA PHE A 645 5.06 -34.88 33.57
C PHE A 645 4.27 -35.52 34.71
N ASP A 646 3.40 -36.49 34.41
CA ASP A 646 2.59 -37.18 35.42
C ASP A 646 3.44 -38.22 36.19
N ASN A 647 4.43 -38.84 35.53
CA ASN A 647 5.24 -39.92 36.10
C ASN A 647 6.69 -39.52 36.45
N VAL A 648 7.23 -38.45 35.85
CA VAL A 648 8.64 -38.04 36.01
C VAL A 648 8.74 -36.74 36.81
N LYS A 649 9.40 -36.81 37.98
CA LYS A 649 9.71 -35.62 38.79
C LYS A 649 10.90 -34.86 38.20
N VAL A 650 10.64 -33.76 37.49
CA VAL A 650 11.70 -32.95 36.85
C VAL A 650 12.69 -32.38 37.88
N ASN A 651 12.20 -31.90 39.02
CA ASN A 651 13.02 -31.43 40.15
C ASN A 651 13.46 -32.60 41.04
N ASP A 652 14.30 -33.47 40.48
CA ASP A 652 14.91 -34.59 41.18
C ASP A 652 15.96 -34.12 42.21
N GLU A 653 16.18 -34.92 43.26
CA GLU A 653 17.22 -34.66 44.26
C GLU A 653 18.62 -34.92 43.67
N ASN A 654 18.71 -35.85 42.71
CA ASN A 654 19.93 -36.07 41.95
C ASN A 654 20.10 -34.99 40.88
N LYS A 655 21.15 -34.17 41.02
CA LYS A 655 21.46 -33.07 40.10
C LYS A 655 21.69 -33.52 38.66
N ASP A 656 22.27 -34.69 38.43
CA ASP A 656 22.55 -35.19 37.09
C ASP A 656 21.25 -35.59 36.38
N LEU A 657 20.33 -36.24 37.08
CA LEU A 657 19.00 -36.59 36.55
C LEU A 657 18.14 -35.34 36.31
N LYS A 658 18.16 -34.38 37.25
CA LYS A 658 17.48 -33.08 37.08
C LYS A 658 17.96 -32.38 35.82
N ASN A 659 19.28 -32.25 35.64
CA ASN A 659 19.87 -31.58 34.48
C ASN A 659 19.52 -32.31 33.17
N ASN A 660 19.59 -33.64 33.15
CA ASN A 660 19.25 -34.45 31.98
C ASN A 660 17.79 -34.27 31.54
N ARG A 661 16.85 -34.23 32.50
CA ARG A 661 15.43 -33.98 32.25
C ARG A 661 15.16 -32.56 31.74
N LEU A 662 15.86 -31.56 32.27
CA LEU A 662 15.78 -30.18 31.77
C LEU A 662 16.34 -30.05 30.34
N GLU A 663 17.43 -30.75 30.02
CA GLU A 663 17.97 -30.81 28.66
C GLU A 663 16.99 -31.49 27.69
N LEU A 664 16.30 -32.55 28.12
CA LEU A 664 15.24 -33.20 27.33
C LEU A 664 14.10 -32.22 26.99
N LEU A 665 13.62 -31.47 27.98
CA LEU A 665 12.60 -30.43 27.78
C LEU A 665 13.12 -29.27 26.90
N GLN A 666 14.39 -28.90 27.02
CA GLN A 666 14.99 -27.86 26.18
C GLN A 666 15.05 -28.30 24.72
N ILE A 667 15.42 -29.55 24.43
CA ILE A 667 15.40 -30.08 23.06
C ILE A 667 13.96 -30.17 22.53
N LEU A 668 12.98 -30.52 23.37
CA LEU A 668 11.56 -30.48 22.99
C LEU A 668 11.19 -29.06 22.52
N CYS A 669 11.41 -28.03 23.35
CA CYS A 669 11.11 -26.64 23.00
C CYS A 669 11.88 -26.17 21.75
N THR A 670 13.15 -26.52 21.62
CA THR A 670 13.96 -26.16 20.43
C THR A 670 13.42 -26.82 19.17
N THR A 671 12.93 -28.06 19.26
CA THR A 671 12.30 -28.79 18.15
C THR A 671 11.01 -28.11 17.72
N PHE A 672 10.17 -27.68 18.67
CA PHE A 672 8.97 -26.89 18.37
C PHE A 672 9.32 -25.56 17.70
N ASN A 673 10.32 -24.84 18.22
CA ASN A 673 10.76 -23.55 17.72
C ASN A 673 11.35 -23.60 16.30
N SER A 674 11.77 -24.78 15.83
CA SER A 674 12.18 -24.97 14.44
C SER A 674 11.02 -24.97 13.42
N PHE A 675 9.78 -25.14 13.90
CA PHE A 675 8.58 -24.93 13.09
C PHE A 675 8.18 -23.45 13.07
N VAL A 676 7.77 -22.91 14.22
CA VAL A 676 7.60 -21.47 14.47
C VAL A 676 8.02 -21.19 15.91
N ASP A 677 8.35 -19.95 16.28
CA ASP A 677 8.66 -19.63 17.68
C ASP A 677 7.40 -19.68 18.54
N PHE A 678 7.18 -20.82 19.21
CA PHE A 678 5.97 -21.05 20.01
C PHE A 678 5.91 -20.14 21.25
N SER A 679 7.04 -19.56 21.70
CA SER A 679 7.05 -18.62 22.82
C SER A 679 6.27 -17.33 22.52
N LYS A 680 6.14 -16.98 21.23
CA LYS A 680 5.42 -15.78 20.79
C LYS A 680 3.93 -16.03 20.55
N LEU A 681 3.46 -17.27 20.60
CA LEU A 681 2.06 -17.60 20.35
C LEU A 681 1.21 -17.30 21.58
N GLU A 682 0.20 -16.46 21.38
CA GLU A 682 -0.84 -16.24 22.37
C GLU A 682 -1.71 -17.50 22.45
N GLY A 683 -2.02 -17.92 23.69
CA GLY A 683 -2.93 -19.05 23.91
C GLY A 683 -4.30 -18.71 23.33
N THR A 684 -5.04 -19.72 22.88
CA THR A 684 -6.40 -19.52 22.36
C THR A 684 -7.34 -18.95 23.40
#